data_AF-A0A5C5YPI4-F1
#
_entry.id   AF-A0A5C5YPI4-F1
#
_cell.length_a   1.000
_cell.length_b   1.000
_cell.length_c   1.000
_cell.angle_alpha   90.00
_cell.angle_beta   90.00
_cell.angle_gamma   90.00
#
_symmetry.space_group_name_H-M   'P 1'
#
loop_
_entity.id
_entity.type
_entity.pdbx_description
1 polymer ?
#
loop_
_entity_poly.entity_id
_entity_poly.type
_entity_poly.pdbx_seq_one_letter_code
_entity_poly.pdbx_strand_id
1 'polypeptide(L)'
;MLWEVDIHPAASQADRAAERLIASARAAGYSENLQAATARSFLVQGEHLGEAELQRICDQLLCDRVVEQAVFAPVGDDRLVATPERLTGDATLVQVLPKPGVMDPVALSAETAIADLGVERPLVRTLNKYWLTGVDAATAQSISDRLLANDAIEQAVLGPLSVDHLDAGGAYEFKLQHVQISGLDDAALMRLSKEGQLYLQLAEMQTIQRYFADLGREPTDIELETLAQTWSEHCSHKTLAGRIAYRDENGERTFDNMLKETIFAATLALRERWGDDDWCVSIFKDNAGIVRFDDEDNIAFKVETHNHPSALEPYGGANTGLGGVIRDTLGTGLGAKPVCSTDVFCFAPPTADAADLPPGVLHPRRVMQGVVEGVRDYGNRMGIPTVNGAVYFDERYLGNPLVYCGNAGIIPRDKSFKEPLPGDLAVAIGGRTGRDGIHGATFSSAELTSESEDLSGGAVQIGNAIEEKRVLDVLLQARDRGLYTAVTDCGAGGFSSAVGEMGEEIGAEVWLEKAPLKYDGLSYTEIWISEAQERMVFSVPEEKLEEFQSLCGSEGVEAIVIGRYTPTGNLLLKYGDEVVGELPMSLLHDGRPPVVRQASYTPAPIEPLNPPDKADYTDDLLKILGSLNVASKEWVIRQYDHEVQGGSVVKPLVGVKSDGPGDAAVVRPKLASRRGMVISCGMNPRYGDLDTGRMAASAIDEAVRNCVAVGADPTRIAVLDNFCWGDCEKPETLGSLVRAAITCHDLSLELETPFVSGKDSLNNEFSYESDGQKQTIAIPPSLLISAMGQVADVESCVTMDLKQAGNALYLIGDTRDELGGSHFALVNNLTGGAAPNVNGLAARETFLAMHRAISGGLVRSCHDLSEGGLAAAAAEMAFAGELGAQIDLSSVPFAGPGDTVATRLFSETNTRFLCEVAPENEAAFTVALGGRAAKVGVVTEDPKLTIESPGGAVVSAPLDQLKAAWKSPLAW
;
A
#
# COMPACT_ATOMS: atom_id res chain seq x y z
N MET A 1 -36.37 -22.47 4.83
CA MET A 1 -35.83 -23.42 3.84
C MET A 1 -34.64 -22.73 3.21
N LEU A 2 -33.51 -23.43 3.08
CA LEU A 2 -32.32 -22.89 2.46
C LEU A 2 -32.34 -23.22 0.97
N TRP A 3 -32.14 -22.20 0.15
CA TRP A 3 -32.12 -22.30 -1.30
C TRP A 3 -30.75 -21.95 -1.85
N GLU A 4 -30.39 -22.55 -2.97
CA GLU A 4 -29.17 -22.25 -3.72
C GLU A 4 -29.57 -21.73 -5.10
N VAL A 5 -28.91 -20.65 -5.52
CA VAL A 5 -29.09 -19.98 -6.81
C VAL A 5 -27.76 -19.95 -7.53
N ASP A 6 -27.60 -20.76 -8.57
CA ASP A 6 -26.43 -20.80 -9.45
C ASP A 6 -26.62 -19.87 -10.65
N ILE A 7 -25.72 -18.90 -10.80
CA ILE A 7 -25.67 -17.97 -11.93
C ILE A 7 -24.56 -18.42 -12.88
N HIS A 8 -24.97 -18.94 -14.04
CA HIS A 8 -24.07 -19.37 -15.10
C HIS A 8 -24.00 -18.33 -16.21
N PRO A 9 -22.89 -18.24 -16.96
CA PRO A 9 -22.90 -17.56 -18.24
C PRO A 9 -23.93 -18.22 -19.17
N ALA A 10 -24.69 -17.42 -19.91
CA ALA A 10 -25.67 -17.93 -20.87
C ALA A 10 -24.98 -18.84 -21.91
N ALA A 11 -25.72 -19.77 -22.51
CA ALA A 11 -25.15 -20.78 -23.43
C ALA A 11 -24.40 -20.18 -24.65
N SER A 12 -24.74 -18.95 -25.05
CA SER A 12 -24.06 -18.23 -26.14
C SER A 12 -22.84 -17.42 -25.69
N GLN A 13 -22.57 -17.35 -24.39
CA GLN A 13 -21.49 -16.54 -23.81
C GLN A 13 -20.31 -17.41 -23.37
N ALA A 14 -19.11 -16.86 -23.54
CA ALA A 14 -17.88 -17.49 -23.06
C ALA A 14 -17.81 -17.50 -21.53
N ASP A 15 -17.27 -18.58 -20.97
CA ASP A 15 -17.01 -18.70 -19.54
C ASP A 15 -15.66 -18.06 -19.19
N ARG A 16 -15.65 -16.74 -19.01
CA ARG A 16 -14.39 -16.01 -18.78
C ARG A 16 -13.71 -16.41 -17.47
N ALA A 17 -14.46 -16.81 -16.45
CA ALA A 17 -13.89 -17.30 -15.20
C ALA A 17 -13.24 -18.69 -15.40
N ALA A 18 -13.86 -19.59 -16.16
CA ALA A 18 -13.23 -20.84 -16.54
C ALA A 18 -11.98 -20.64 -17.41
N GLU A 19 -12.01 -19.72 -18.38
CA GLU A 19 -10.84 -19.40 -19.22
C GLU A 19 -9.65 -18.92 -18.37
N ARG A 20 -9.90 -18.05 -17.39
CA ARG A 20 -8.88 -17.59 -16.44
C ARG A 20 -8.34 -18.73 -15.59
N LEU A 21 -9.21 -19.57 -15.02
CA LEU A 21 -8.80 -20.74 -14.26
C LEU A 21 -7.91 -21.67 -15.09
N ILE A 22 -8.31 -21.97 -16.34
CA ILE A 22 -7.54 -22.84 -17.23
C ILE A 22 -6.17 -22.21 -17.54
N ALA A 23 -6.11 -20.90 -17.76
CA ALA A 23 -4.84 -20.20 -17.98
C ALA A 23 -3.93 -20.27 -16.74
N SER A 24 -4.46 -20.02 -15.55
CA SER A 24 -3.73 -20.14 -14.28
C SER A 24 -3.28 -21.56 -14.01
N ALA A 25 -4.13 -22.56 -14.29
CA ALA A 25 -3.79 -23.96 -14.14
C ALA A 25 -2.66 -24.39 -15.08
N ARG A 26 -2.70 -23.95 -16.34
CA ARG A 26 -1.60 -24.20 -17.29
C ARG A 26 -0.30 -23.55 -16.85
N ALA A 27 -0.36 -22.31 -16.35
CA ALA A 27 0.80 -21.61 -15.82
C ALA A 27 1.38 -22.33 -14.59
N ALA A 28 0.55 -22.97 -13.76
CA ALA A 28 0.95 -23.78 -12.63
C ALA A 28 1.36 -25.23 -12.99
N GLY A 29 1.44 -25.56 -14.28
CA GLY A 29 1.91 -26.86 -14.76
C GLY A 29 0.85 -27.98 -14.80
N TYR A 30 -0.44 -27.66 -14.66
CA TYR A 30 -1.52 -28.64 -14.78
C TYR A 30 -1.81 -29.01 -16.25
N SER A 31 -2.49 -30.15 -16.43
CA SER A 31 -2.81 -30.78 -17.73
C SER A 31 -3.37 -29.81 -18.77
N GLU A 32 -2.86 -29.88 -20.02
CA GLU A 32 -3.41 -29.13 -21.15
C GLU A 32 -4.86 -29.54 -21.50
N ASN A 33 -5.28 -30.75 -21.09
CA ASN A 33 -6.62 -31.30 -21.32
C ASN A 33 -7.66 -30.86 -20.28
N LEU A 34 -7.28 -30.06 -19.27
CA LEU A 34 -8.20 -29.53 -18.29
C LEU A 34 -9.29 -28.69 -18.99
N GLN A 35 -10.55 -29.02 -18.72
CA GLN A 35 -11.70 -28.16 -19.02
C GLN A 35 -12.38 -27.76 -17.72
N ALA A 36 -12.96 -26.56 -17.72
CA ALA A 36 -13.67 -26.03 -16.58
C ALA A 36 -14.95 -25.32 -17.01
N ALA A 37 -15.95 -25.32 -16.14
CA ALA A 37 -17.11 -24.43 -16.20
C ALA A 37 -17.33 -23.83 -14.82
N THR A 38 -17.89 -22.62 -14.77
CA THR A 38 -18.08 -21.90 -13.51
C THR A 38 -19.52 -21.44 -13.30
N ALA A 39 -19.86 -21.20 -12.04
CA ALA A 39 -21.04 -20.44 -11.63
C ALA A 39 -20.71 -19.59 -10.40
N ARG A 40 -21.32 -18.40 -10.34
CA ARG A 40 -21.41 -17.63 -9.09
C ARG A 40 -22.70 -18.06 -8.41
N SER A 41 -22.65 -18.38 -7.13
CA SER A 41 -23.80 -18.96 -6.45
C SER A 41 -24.12 -18.28 -5.13
N PHE A 42 -25.42 -18.25 -4.80
CA PHE A 42 -25.95 -17.63 -3.60
C PHE A 42 -26.76 -18.66 -2.81
N LEU A 43 -26.43 -18.83 -1.54
CA LEU A 43 -27.30 -19.47 -0.57
C LEU A 43 -28.24 -18.40 -0.02
N VAL A 44 -29.55 -18.62 -0.11
CA VAL A 44 -30.57 -17.65 0.32
C VAL A 44 -31.53 -18.31 1.30
N GLN A 45 -31.66 -17.70 2.47
CA GLN A 45 -32.63 -18.07 3.49
C GLN A 45 -33.47 -16.84 3.84
N GLY A 46 -34.77 -17.03 4.06
CA GLY A 46 -35.66 -15.95 4.47
C GLY A 46 -36.99 -16.51 4.96
N GLU A 47 -37.72 -15.71 5.73
CA GLU A 47 -39.07 -16.09 6.16
C GLU A 47 -40.01 -16.16 4.96
N HIS A 48 -40.79 -17.25 4.85
CA HIS A 48 -41.77 -17.47 3.77
C HIS A 48 -41.21 -17.47 2.34
N LEU A 49 -39.90 -17.71 2.16
CA LEU A 49 -39.27 -17.74 0.84
C LEU A 49 -39.65 -19.00 0.02
N GLY A 50 -40.33 -18.82 -1.12
CA GLY A 50 -40.72 -19.87 -2.07
C GLY A 50 -40.13 -19.70 -3.47
N GLU A 51 -40.45 -20.62 -4.38
CA GLU A 51 -39.93 -20.61 -5.76
C GLU A 51 -40.32 -19.35 -6.54
N ALA A 52 -41.52 -18.80 -6.32
CA ALA A 52 -41.99 -17.61 -7.01
C ALA A 52 -41.21 -16.36 -6.58
N GLU A 53 -40.95 -16.23 -5.28
CA GLU A 53 -40.09 -15.17 -4.75
C GLU A 53 -38.65 -15.30 -5.26
N LEU A 54 -38.09 -16.52 -5.29
CA LEU A 54 -36.75 -16.73 -5.84
C LEU A 54 -36.65 -16.43 -7.32
N GLN A 55 -37.64 -16.82 -8.13
CA GLN A 55 -37.66 -16.46 -9.55
C GLN A 55 -37.64 -14.93 -9.71
N ARG A 56 -38.38 -14.20 -8.88
CA ARG A 56 -38.38 -12.74 -8.88
C ARG A 56 -37.02 -12.17 -8.48
N ILE A 57 -36.39 -12.72 -7.44
CA ILE A 57 -35.04 -12.32 -6.99
C ILE A 57 -34.01 -12.55 -8.11
N CYS A 58 -34.06 -13.71 -8.77
CA CYS A 58 -33.17 -13.99 -9.90
C CYS A 58 -33.41 -13.01 -11.06
N ASP A 59 -34.67 -12.82 -11.45
CA ASP A 59 -35.04 -12.03 -12.62
C ASP A 59 -34.79 -10.51 -12.46
N GLN A 60 -34.83 -10.00 -11.23
CA GLN A 60 -34.74 -8.57 -10.94
C GLN A 60 -33.40 -8.15 -10.32
N LEU A 61 -32.67 -9.06 -9.70
CA LEU A 61 -31.50 -8.73 -8.88
C LEU A 61 -30.26 -9.56 -9.20
N LEU A 62 -30.33 -10.90 -9.04
CA LEU A 62 -29.12 -11.74 -9.02
C LEU A 62 -28.59 -12.13 -10.41
N CYS A 63 -29.40 -12.04 -11.47
CA CYS A 63 -29.05 -12.53 -12.80
C CYS A 63 -29.23 -11.47 -13.89
N ASP A 64 -28.18 -11.19 -14.66
CA ASP A 64 -28.32 -10.43 -15.91
C ASP A 64 -28.78 -11.37 -17.03
N ARG A 65 -30.09 -11.37 -17.31
CA ARG A 65 -30.71 -12.26 -18.31
C ARG A 65 -30.22 -12.07 -19.75
N VAL A 66 -29.43 -11.03 -20.04
CA VAL A 66 -28.82 -10.83 -21.37
C VAL A 66 -27.61 -11.75 -21.56
N VAL A 67 -26.82 -11.95 -20.50
CA VAL A 67 -25.53 -12.64 -20.57
C VAL A 67 -25.40 -13.82 -19.60
N GLU A 68 -26.39 -14.02 -18.73
CA GLU A 68 -26.42 -15.04 -17.70
C GLU A 68 -27.74 -15.82 -17.68
N GLN A 69 -27.71 -16.96 -17.00
CA GLN A 69 -28.87 -17.78 -16.70
C GLN A 69 -28.79 -18.27 -15.25
N ALA A 70 -29.92 -18.25 -14.55
CA ALA A 70 -30.02 -18.73 -13.18
C ALA A 70 -30.62 -20.15 -13.12
N VAL A 71 -30.06 -20.99 -12.27
CA VAL A 71 -30.64 -22.27 -11.84
C VAL A 71 -30.81 -22.20 -10.33
N PHE A 72 -32.01 -22.41 -9.82
CA PHE A 72 -32.24 -22.40 -8.38
C PHE A 72 -33.03 -23.62 -7.91
N ALA A 73 -32.70 -24.11 -6.73
CA ALA A 73 -33.33 -25.26 -6.10
C ALA A 73 -33.03 -25.26 -4.59
N PRO A 74 -33.73 -26.07 -3.77
CA PRO A 74 -33.30 -26.32 -2.39
C PRO A 74 -31.88 -26.90 -2.38
N VAL A 75 -31.09 -26.56 -1.37
CA VAL A 75 -29.70 -27.06 -1.25
C VAL A 75 -29.67 -28.59 -1.29
N GLY A 76 -28.74 -29.13 -2.09
CA GLY A 76 -28.57 -30.57 -2.28
C GLY A 76 -29.42 -31.20 -3.38
N ASP A 77 -30.18 -30.42 -4.15
CA ASP A 77 -30.92 -30.89 -5.33
C ASP A 77 -29.98 -31.29 -6.48
N ASP A 78 -30.29 -32.39 -7.19
CA ASP A 78 -29.48 -32.93 -8.29
C ASP A 78 -29.24 -31.92 -9.43
N ARG A 79 -30.14 -30.95 -9.62
CA ARG A 79 -29.99 -29.88 -10.62
C ARG A 79 -28.78 -28.99 -10.37
N LEU A 80 -28.39 -28.81 -9.12
CA LEU A 80 -27.29 -27.93 -8.71
C LEU A 80 -25.92 -28.63 -8.83
N VAL A 81 -25.88 -29.97 -8.92
CA VAL A 81 -24.62 -30.73 -9.06
C VAL A 81 -24.37 -31.22 -10.48
N ALA A 82 -25.38 -31.16 -11.35
CA ALA A 82 -25.29 -31.62 -12.73
C ALA A 82 -24.13 -30.94 -13.48
N THR A 83 -23.41 -31.72 -14.30
CA THR A 83 -22.34 -31.18 -15.14
C THR A 83 -22.92 -30.21 -16.17
N PRO A 84 -22.41 -28.97 -16.27
CA PRO A 84 -22.90 -28.01 -17.26
C PRO A 84 -22.76 -28.52 -18.69
N GLU A 85 -23.76 -28.26 -19.55
CA GLU A 85 -23.83 -28.77 -20.94
C GLU A 85 -22.62 -28.38 -21.81
N ARG A 86 -21.88 -27.34 -21.43
CA ARG A 86 -20.67 -26.87 -22.11
C ARG A 86 -19.43 -27.75 -21.88
N LEU A 87 -19.49 -28.70 -20.95
CA LEU A 87 -18.41 -29.64 -20.66
C LEU A 87 -18.67 -31.01 -21.27
N THR A 88 -17.58 -31.71 -21.59
CA THR A 88 -17.64 -33.12 -22.02
C THR A 88 -17.12 -34.05 -20.94
N GLY A 89 -17.92 -35.04 -20.55
CA GLY A 89 -17.56 -36.05 -19.54
C GLY A 89 -18.06 -35.72 -18.14
N ASP A 90 -17.87 -36.66 -17.21
CA ASP A 90 -18.24 -36.47 -15.80
C ASP A 90 -17.29 -35.46 -15.14
N ALA A 91 -17.83 -34.40 -14.58
CA ALA A 91 -17.05 -33.36 -13.92
C ALA A 91 -16.95 -33.58 -12.41
N THR A 92 -15.80 -33.24 -11.83
CA THR A 92 -15.65 -33.06 -10.38
C THR A 92 -16.12 -31.66 -10.03
N LEU A 93 -17.16 -31.56 -9.19
CA LEU A 93 -17.64 -30.28 -8.65
C LEU A 93 -16.78 -29.89 -7.44
N VAL A 94 -16.23 -28.68 -7.48
CA VAL A 94 -15.59 -27.99 -6.37
C VAL A 94 -16.39 -26.74 -6.06
N GLN A 95 -16.75 -26.54 -4.79
CA GLN A 95 -17.47 -25.37 -4.31
C GLN A 95 -16.62 -24.62 -3.32
N VAL A 96 -16.35 -23.35 -3.57
CA VAL A 96 -15.52 -22.49 -2.73
C VAL A 96 -16.40 -21.44 -2.09
N LEU A 97 -16.40 -21.39 -0.76
CA LEU A 97 -17.20 -20.44 0.02
C LEU A 97 -16.35 -19.83 1.12
N PRO A 98 -16.62 -18.57 1.53
CA PRO A 98 -15.98 -17.97 2.70
C PRO A 98 -16.15 -18.88 3.92
N LYS A 99 -15.19 -18.94 4.84
CA LYS A 99 -15.34 -19.64 6.13
C LYS A 99 -16.35 -18.91 7.04
N PRO A 100 -16.97 -19.59 8.01
CA PRO A 100 -17.86 -18.92 8.97
C PRO A 100 -17.18 -17.74 9.66
N GLY A 101 -17.85 -16.58 9.70
CA GLY A 101 -17.34 -15.35 10.32
C GLY A 101 -16.53 -14.43 9.39
N VAL A 102 -16.10 -14.91 8.22
CA VAL A 102 -15.43 -14.08 7.20
C VAL A 102 -16.42 -13.11 6.57
N MET A 103 -15.98 -11.88 6.35
CA MET A 103 -16.78 -10.84 5.70
C MET A 103 -17.14 -11.23 4.26
N ASP A 104 -18.43 -11.15 3.93
CA ASP A 104 -18.95 -11.35 2.56
C ASP A 104 -19.72 -10.10 2.12
N PRO A 105 -19.04 -9.09 1.53
CA PRO A 105 -19.66 -7.82 1.14
C PRO A 105 -20.77 -8.00 0.08
N VAL A 106 -20.63 -9.03 -0.76
CA VAL A 106 -21.61 -9.34 -1.80
C VAL A 106 -22.88 -9.91 -1.18
N ALA A 107 -22.75 -10.82 -0.20
CA ALA A 107 -23.89 -11.30 0.56
C ALA A 107 -24.62 -10.16 1.28
N LEU A 108 -23.92 -9.28 1.99
CA LEU A 108 -24.55 -8.14 2.69
C LEU A 108 -25.31 -7.20 1.74
N SER A 109 -24.73 -6.94 0.56
CA SER A 109 -25.38 -6.15 -0.48
C SER A 109 -26.62 -6.87 -1.03
N ALA A 110 -26.53 -8.18 -1.24
CA ALA A 110 -27.63 -9.01 -1.69
C ALA A 110 -28.76 -9.09 -0.65
N GLU A 111 -28.44 -9.23 0.64
CA GLU A 111 -29.41 -9.21 1.74
C GLU A 111 -30.20 -7.90 1.74
N THR A 112 -29.50 -6.77 1.66
CA THR A 112 -30.13 -5.44 1.61
C THR A 112 -31.07 -5.33 0.41
N ALA A 113 -30.60 -5.69 -0.78
CA ALA A 113 -31.39 -5.60 -2.00
C ALA A 113 -32.55 -6.61 -2.06
N ILE A 114 -32.41 -7.80 -1.47
CA ILE A 114 -33.50 -8.78 -1.33
C ILE A 114 -34.54 -8.28 -0.33
N ALA A 115 -34.11 -7.61 0.76
CA ALA A 115 -35.02 -6.99 1.72
C ALA A 115 -35.86 -5.89 1.05
N ASP A 116 -35.27 -5.08 0.18
CA ASP A 116 -35.98 -4.06 -0.61
C ASP A 116 -37.04 -4.65 -1.56
N LEU A 117 -36.91 -5.92 -1.95
CA LEU A 117 -37.93 -6.65 -2.72
C LEU A 117 -39.11 -7.15 -1.86
N GLY A 118 -39.03 -6.98 -0.54
CA GLY A 118 -40.08 -7.31 0.44
C GLY A 118 -39.87 -8.63 1.17
N VAL A 119 -38.67 -9.22 1.12
CA VAL A 119 -38.34 -10.43 1.90
C VAL A 119 -37.90 -10.00 3.30
N GLU A 120 -38.56 -10.49 4.33
CA GLU A 120 -38.20 -10.16 5.72
C GLU A 120 -36.98 -10.99 6.17
N ARG A 121 -35.97 -10.29 6.71
CA ARG A 121 -34.74 -10.85 7.29
C ARG A 121 -34.06 -11.88 6.37
N PRO A 122 -33.70 -11.50 5.13
CA PRO A 122 -32.93 -12.38 4.27
C PRO A 122 -31.55 -12.60 4.88
N LEU A 123 -31.08 -13.84 4.81
CA LEU A 123 -29.70 -14.23 5.06
C LEU A 123 -29.14 -14.76 3.75
N VAL A 124 -27.96 -14.28 3.38
CA VAL A 124 -27.28 -14.67 2.16
C VAL A 124 -25.86 -15.13 2.46
N ARG A 125 -25.38 -16.10 1.70
CA ARG A 125 -23.95 -16.43 1.63
C ARG A 125 -23.56 -16.66 0.19
N THR A 126 -22.41 -16.15 -0.24
CA THR A 126 -21.91 -16.40 -1.57
C THR A 126 -20.99 -17.60 -1.62
N LEU A 127 -20.90 -18.22 -2.80
CA LEU A 127 -19.91 -19.22 -3.12
C LEU A 127 -19.65 -19.23 -4.63
N ASN A 128 -18.50 -19.78 -5.03
CA ASN A 128 -18.16 -20.03 -6.42
C ASN A 128 -18.14 -21.54 -6.68
N LYS A 129 -18.67 -21.96 -7.82
CA LYS A 129 -18.71 -23.37 -8.21
C LYS A 129 -17.87 -23.60 -9.45
N TYR A 130 -17.10 -24.67 -9.43
CA TYR A 130 -16.17 -25.07 -10.48
C TYR A 130 -16.42 -26.53 -10.83
N TRP A 131 -16.75 -26.79 -12.09
CA TRP A 131 -16.84 -28.15 -12.63
C TRP A 131 -15.58 -28.44 -13.44
N LEU A 132 -14.76 -29.39 -13.00
CA LEU A 132 -13.47 -29.73 -13.63
C LEU A 132 -13.55 -31.08 -14.34
N THR A 133 -13.13 -31.14 -15.61
CA THR A 133 -12.99 -32.41 -16.37
C THR A 133 -11.59 -32.52 -16.98
N GLY A 134 -11.21 -33.73 -17.40
CA GLY A 134 -9.88 -33.99 -17.97
C GLY A 134 -8.76 -34.12 -16.94
N VAL A 135 -9.10 -34.19 -15.65
CA VAL A 135 -8.21 -34.38 -14.50
C VAL A 135 -8.78 -35.44 -13.55
N ASP A 136 -7.91 -36.11 -12.79
CA ASP A 136 -8.34 -37.05 -11.75
C ASP A 136 -8.68 -36.31 -10.44
N ALA A 137 -9.24 -37.03 -9.46
CA ALA A 137 -9.67 -36.45 -8.19
C ALA A 137 -8.51 -35.83 -7.39
N ALA A 138 -7.32 -36.43 -7.44
CA ALA A 138 -6.15 -35.90 -6.73
C ALA A 138 -5.67 -34.57 -7.35
N THR A 139 -5.69 -34.48 -8.68
CA THR A 139 -5.37 -33.25 -9.40
C THR A 139 -6.44 -32.19 -9.19
N ALA A 140 -7.73 -32.55 -9.18
CA ALA A 140 -8.82 -31.63 -8.87
C ALA A 140 -8.71 -31.06 -7.44
N GLN A 141 -8.36 -31.89 -6.46
CA GLN A 141 -8.07 -31.43 -5.10
C GLN A 141 -6.87 -30.46 -5.09
N SER A 142 -5.78 -30.80 -5.78
CA SER A 142 -4.62 -29.91 -5.86
C SER A 142 -4.95 -28.55 -6.51
N ILE A 143 -5.77 -28.53 -7.57
CA ILE A 143 -6.25 -27.29 -8.19
C ILE A 143 -7.11 -26.51 -7.20
N SER A 144 -7.96 -27.19 -6.44
CA SER A 144 -8.78 -26.59 -5.38
C SER A 144 -7.91 -25.83 -4.38
N ASP A 145 -6.95 -26.54 -3.77
CA ASP A 145 -6.13 -26.02 -2.68
C ASP A 145 -5.14 -24.95 -3.18
N ARG A 146 -4.61 -25.09 -4.39
CA ARG A 146 -3.54 -24.19 -4.90
C ARG A 146 -4.05 -23.01 -5.72
N LEU A 147 -5.24 -23.09 -6.32
CA LEU A 147 -5.72 -22.09 -7.29
C LEU A 147 -7.14 -21.59 -7.03
N LEU A 148 -8.02 -22.36 -6.39
CA LEU A 148 -9.44 -21.99 -6.28
C LEU A 148 -9.81 -21.40 -4.92
N ALA A 149 -9.26 -21.95 -3.84
CA ALA A 149 -9.50 -21.48 -2.49
C ALA A 149 -8.25 -20.83 -1.89
N ASN A 150 -8.46 -19.83 -1.04
CA ASN A 150 -7.48 -19.41 -0.05
C ASN A 150 -7.85 -20.01 1.31
N ASP A 151 -7.09 -20.98 1.79
CA ASP A 151 -7.38 -21.66 3.05
C ASP A 151 -7.36 -20.73 4.26
N ALA A 152 -6.80 -19.52 4.19
CA ALA A 152 -6.94 -18.53 5.26
C ALA A 152 -8.41 -18.13 5.49
N ILE A 153 -9.19 -17.93 4.43
CA ILE A 153 -10.51 -17.27 4.47
C ILE A 153 -11.63 -18.05 3.79
N GLU A 154 -11.31 -19.05 2.98
CA GLU A 154 -12.26 -19.84 2.21
C GLU A 154 -12.16 -21.32 2.59
N GLN A 155 -13.22 -22.07 2.32
CA GLN A 155 -13.22 -23.52 2.37
C GLN A 155 -13.68 -24.06 1.03
N ALA A 156 -12.99 -25.09 0.55
CA ALA A 156 -13.41 -25.85 -0.62
C ALA A 156 -14.15 -27.13 -0.21
N VAL A 157 -15.29 -27.37 -0.84
CA VAL A 157 -16.10 -28.58 -0.67
C VAL A 157 -16.16 -29.31 -2.01
N LEU A 158 -15.69 -30.56 -2.04
CA LEU A 158 -15.82 -31.42 -3.21
C LEU A 158 -17.19 -32.13 -3.18
N GLY A 159 -17.97 -31.98 -4.25
CA GLY A 159 -19.31 -32.53 -4.35
C GLY A 159 -20.41 -31.64 -3.75
N PRO A 160 -21.60 -32.17 -3.43
CA PRO A 160 -22.75 -31.38 -2.97
C PRO A 160 -22.53 -30.74 -1.59
N LEU A 161 -23.14 -29.57 -1.36
CA LEU A 161 -23.19 -28.93 -0.05
C LEU A 161 -24.16 -29.67 0.88
N SER A 162 -23.79 -29.79 2.16
CA SER A 162 -24.60 -30.42 3.20
C SER A 162 -25.08 -29.43 4.27
N VAL A 163 -25.30 -28.16 3.90
CA VAL A 163 -25.74 -27.08 4.81
C VAL A 163 -27.25 -26.94 4.75
N ASP A 164 -27.93 -26.81 5.89
CA ASP A 164 -29.39 -26.69 5.99
C ASP A 164 -29.87 -25.35 6.56
N HIS A 165 -28.99 -24.56 7.19
CA HIS A 165 -29.26 -23.21 7.70
C HIS A 165 -28.01 -22.31 7.66
N LEU A 166 -28.20 -20.99 7.58
CA LEU A 166 -27.12 -19.99 7.56
C LEU A 166 -26.81 -19.34 8.91
N ASP A 167 -27.72 -19.42 9.89
CA ASP A 167 -27.51 -18.81 11.22
C ASP A 167 -26.27 -19.39 11.91
N ALA A 168 -25.40 -18.51 12.43
CA ALA A 168 -24.17 -18.88 13.11
C ALA A 168 -24.05 -18.22 14.49
N GLY A 169 -23.73 -19.04 15.51
CA GLY A 169 -23.25 -18.58 16.82
C GLY A 169 -24.18 -18.91 17.99
N GLY A 170 -23.57 -19.27 19.13
CA GLY A 170 -24.24 -19.28 20.43
C GLY A 170 -23.87 -18.01 21.20
N ALA A 171 -24.71 -17.59 22.14
CA ALA A 171 -24.42 -16.45 23.01
C ALA A 171 -23.10 -16.67 23.77
N TYR A 172 -22.30 -15.60 23.91
CA TYR A 172 -21.09 -15.65 24.73
C TYR A 172 -21.47 -15.81 26.21
N GLU A 173 -20.90 -16.83 26.85
CA GLU A 173 -21.01 -17.00 28.31
C GLU A 173 -19.89 -16.20 28.99
N PHE A 174 -20.26 -15.11 29.65
CA PHE A 174 -19.31 -14.24 30.34
C PHE A 174 -18.48 -14.99 31.39
N LYS A 175 -17.16 -14.86 31.28
CA LYS A 175 -16.20 -15.35 32.27
C LYS A 175 -15.01 -14.41 32.34
N LEU A 176 -14.90 -13.66 33.44
CA LEU A 176 -13.72 -12.84 33.72
C LEU A 176 -12.49 -13.72 33.88
N GLN A 177 -11.44 -13.45 33.11
CA GLN A 177 -10.18 -14.20 33.16
C GLN A 177 -9.09 -13.36 33.82
N HIS A 178 -8.43 -13.96 34.81
CA HIS A 178 -7.21 -13.41 35.40
C HIS A 178 -6.02 -14.22 34.92
N VAL A 179 -4.97 -13.55 34.45
CA VAL A 179 -3.76 -14.20 33.95
C VAL A 179 -2.70 -14.18 35.02
N GLN A 180 -2.29 -15.35 35.50
CA GLN A 180 -1.28 -15.44 36.53
C GLN A 180 0.10 -15.10 35.97
N ILE A 181 0.63 -13.95 36.36
CA ILE A 181 1.99 -13.51 36.05
C ILE A 181 2.86 -13.39 37.29
N SER A 182 2.26 -13.27 38.48
CA SER A 182 3.03 -13.21 39.73
C SER A 182 3.82 -14.51 39.96
N GLY A 183 5.11 -14.36 40.29
CA GLY A 183 5.99 -15.49 40.59
C GLY A 183 6.46 -16.31 39.38
N LEU A 184 6.09 -15.93 38.15
CA LEU A 184 6.70 -16.49 36.94
C LEU A 184 8.17 -16.05 36.82
N ASP A 185 9.04 -16.97 36.43
CA ASP A 185 10.42 -16.66 36.05
C ASP A 185 10.49 -16.14 34.60
N ASP A 186 11.68 -15.67 34.19
CA ASP A 186 11.89 -15.10 32.86
C ASP A 186 11.49 -16.06 31.73
N ALA A 187 11.74 -17.36 31.89
CA ALA A 187 11.40 -18.37 30.90
C ALA A 187 9.88 -18.59 30.80
N ALA A 188 9.17 -18.57 31.92
CA ALA A 188 7.72 -18.68 31.95
C ALA A 188 7.02 -17.41 31.44
N LEU A 189 7.56 -16.22 31.73
CA LEU A 189 7.06 -14.96 31.17
C LEU A 189 7.15 -14.93 29.64
N MET A 190 8.30 -15.32 29.08
CA MET A 190 8.47 -15.38 27.62
C MET A 190 7.60 -16.45 26.98
N ARG A 191 7.36 -17.57 27.68
CA ARG A 191 6.43 -18.59 27.21
C ARG A 191 5.01 -18.06 27.16
N LEU A 192 4.55 -17.38 28.21
CA LEU A 192 3.23 -16.74 28.25
C LEU A 192 3.09 -15.71 27.11
N SER A 193 4.10 -14.87 26.90
CA SER A 193 4.11 -13.88 25.81
C SER A 193 3.97 -14.51 24.43
N LYS A 194 4.64 -15.64 24.19
CA LYS A 194 4.59 -16.37 22.91
C LYS A 194 3.29 -17.15 22.73
N GLU A 195 2.90 -17.96 23.72
CA GLU A 195 1.71 -18.82 23.66
C GLU A 195 0.40 -18.01 23.68
N GLY A 196 0.41 -16.84 24.34
CA GLY A 196 -0.70 -15.89 24.35
C GLY A 196 -0.65 -14.85 23.23
N GLN A 197 0.26 -14.98 22.25
CA GLN A 197 0.36 -14.07 21.10
C GLN A 197 0.48 -12.57 21.46
N LEU A 198 1.08 -12.27 22.62
CA LEU A 198 1.33 -10.90 23.08
C LEU A 198 2.57 -10.30 22.40
N TYR A 199 3.56 -11.15 22.08
CA TYR A 199 4.85 -10.78 21.47
C TYR A 199 5.61 -9.65 22.21
N LEU A 200 5.37 -9.52 23.52
CA LEU A 200 6.09 -8.63 24.42
C LEU A 200 7.47 -9.19 24.75
N GLN A 201 8.47 -8.30 24.79
CA GLN A 201 9.84 -8.64 25.18
C GLN A 201 9.95 -8.87 26.70
N LEU A 202 11.05 -9.52 27.12
CA LEU A 202 11.26 -9.85 28.54
C LEU A 202 11.19 -8.63 29.45
N ALA A 203 11.83 -7.51 29.05
CA ALA A 203 11.83 -6.28 29.85
C ALA A 203 10.41 -5.71 30.02
N GLU A 204 9.58 -5.81 28.98
CA GLU A 204 8.18 -5.36 28.98
C GLU A 204 7.35 -6.26 29.90
N MET A 205 7.44 -7.58 29.74
CA MET A 205 6.77 -8.56 30.61
C MET A 205 7.15 -8.40 32.08
N GLN A 206 8.44 -8.17 32.38
CA GLN A 206 8.90 -7.91 33.74
C GLN A 206 8.36 -6.58 34.29
N THR A 207 8.18 -5.56 33.44
CA THR A 207 7.61 -4.26 33.84
C THR A 207 6.13 -4.41 34.20
N ILE A 208 5.38 -5.14 33.38
CA ILE A 208 3.99 -5.50 33.63
C ILE A 208 3.87 -6.34 34.91
N GLN A 209 4.70 -7.36 35.07
CA GLN A 209 4.73 -8.20 36.28
C GLN A 209 4.97 -7.38 37.55
N ARG A 210 5.93 -6.46 37.53
CA ARG A 210 6.19 -5.56 38.68
C ARG A 210 5.00 -4.66 38.97
N TYR A 211 4.41 -4.05 37.94
CA TYR A 211 3.25 -3.16 38.10
C TYR A 211 2.09 -3.87 38.81
N PHE A 212 1.69 -5.06 38.34
CA PHE A 212 0.60 -5.82 38.95
C PHE A 212 0.97 -6.41 40.31
N ALA A 213 2.24 -6.78 40.53
CA ALA A 213 2.73 -7.18 41.85
C ALA A 213 2.62 -6.04 42.89
N ASP A 214 2.95 -4.80 42.50
CA ASP A 214 2.84 -3.62 43.35
C ASP A 214 1.38 -3.28 43.68
N LEU A 215 0.45 -3.55 42.75
CA LEU A 215 -1.00 -3.45 43.00
C LEU A 215 -1.56 -4.58 43.88
N GLY A 216 -0.82 -5.68 44.04
CA GLY A 216 -1.25 -6.85 44.82
C GLY A 216 -2.37 -7.65 44.14
N ARG A 217 -2.45 -7.64 42.80
CA ARG A 217 -3.42 -8.42 42.02
C ARG A 217 -2.81 -8.96 40.72
N GLU A 218 -3.45 -9.96 40.13
CA GLU A 218 -3.14 -10.37 38.76
C GLU A 218 -3.84 -9.43 37.74
N PRO A 219 -3.27 -9.25 36.53
CA PRO A 219 -3.99 -8.63 35.44
C PRO A 219 -5.16 -9.50 34.97
N THR A 220 -6.13 -8.86 34.35
CA THR A 220 -7.08 -9.53 33.47
C THR A 220 -6.48 -9.77 32.10
N ASP A 221 -7.06 -10.68 31.32
CA ASP A 221 -6.68 -10.92 29.93
C ASP A 221 -6.75 -9.65 29.09
N ILE A 222 -7.84 -8.88 29.18
CA ILE A 222 -8.01 -7.64 28.41
C ILE A 222 -6.99 -6.55 28.80
N GLU A 223 -6.53 -6.48 30.05
CA GLU A 223 -5.47 -5.56 30.46
C GLU A 223 -4.12 -5.93 29.85
N LEU A 224 -3.78 -7.22 29.80
CA LEU A 224 -2.56 -7.68 29.14
C LEU A 224 -2.60 -7.46 27.64
N GLU A 225 -3.74 -7.75 26.99
CA GLU A 225 -3.92 -7.51 25.57
C GLU A 225 -3.82 -6.01 25.24
N THR A 226 -4.47 -5.14 26.02
CA THR A 226 -4.40 -3.69 25.84
C THR A 226 -2.96 -3.18 25.86
N LEU A 227 -2.14 -3.67 26.81
CA LEU A 227 -0.72 -3.34 26.88
C LEU A 227 0.07 -3.95 25.71
N ALA A 228 -0.23 -5.18 25.30
CA ALA A 228 0.46 -5.84 24.19
C ALA A 228 0.21 -5.14 22.84
N GLN A 229 -1.03 -4.76 22.55
CA GLN A 229 -1.37 -4.02 21.32
C GLN A 229 -0.69 -2.65 21.31
N THR A 230 -0.83 -1.89 22.40
CA THR A 230 -0.30 -0.52 22.48
C THR A 230 1.22 -0.49 22.47
N TRP A 231 1.86 -1.42 23.18
CA TRP A 231 3.31 -1.57 23.17
C TRP A 231 3.79 -2.46 22.02
N SER A 232 3.03 -2.73 20.96
CA SER A 232 3.55 -3.48 19.81
C SER A 232 4.57 -2.63 19.01
N GLU A 233 5.39 -3.27 18.16
CA GLU A 233 6.28 -2.51 17.26
C GLU A 233 5.46 -1.65 16.29
N HIS A 234 4.36 -2.21 15.79
CA HIS A 234 3.43 -1.55 14.87
C HIS A 234 2.79 -0.27 15.42
N CYS A 235 2.38 -0.23 16.70
CA CYS A 235 1.72 0.94 17.28
C CYS A 235 2.71 1.93 17.93
N SER A 236 3.83 1.45 18.48
CA SER A 236 4.72 2.29 19.30
C SER A 236 6.11 2.55 18.70
N HIS A 237 6.35 2.09 17.47
CA HIS A 237 7.54 2.36 16.65
C HIS A 237 8.85 2.19 17.44
N LYS A 238 8.97 1.14 18.27
CA LYS A 238 9.97 1.09 19.36
C LYS A 238 11.40 1.20 18.85
N THR A 239 11.67 0.70 17.66
CA THR A 239 12.99 0.71 17.03
C THR A 239 13.36 2.10 16.59
N LEU A 240 12.50 2.77 15.83
CA LEU A 240 12.78 4.10 15.32
C LEU A 240 12.65 5.17 16.41
N ALA A 241 11.74 5.00 17.37
CA ALA A 241 11.58 5.89 18.52
C ALA A 241 12.51 5.56 19.71
N GLY A 242 13.26 4.46 19.63
CA GLY A 242 14.09 3.94 20.71
C GLY A 242 15.47 4.57 20.81
N ARG A 243 16.20 4.16 21.85
CA ARG A 243 17.59 4.57 22.06
C ARG A 243 18.53 3.69 21.25
N ILE A 244 19.44 4.30 20.49
CA ILE A 244 20.36 3.58 19.60
C ILE A 244 21.79 4.06 19.85
N ALA A 245 22.70 3.12 20.11
CA ALA A 245 24.14 3.34 20.03
C ALA A 245 24.61 2.93 18.64
N TYR A 246 24.94 3.92 17.80
CA TYR A 246 25.32 3.73 16.40
C TYR A 246 26.82 3.93 16.18
N ARG A 247 27.44 3.05 15.39
CA ARG A 247 28.84 3.16 15.00
C ARG A 247 28.99 3.02 13.49
N ASP A 248 29.69 3.96 12.86
CA ASP A 248 30.03 3.95 11.44
C ASP A 248 31.51 4.27 11.21
N GLU A 249 31.91 4.48 9.96
CA GLU A 249 33.26 4.89 9.58
C GLU A 249 33.70 6.24 10.15
N ASN A 250 32.75 7.07 10.60
CA ASN A 250 32.98 8.42 11.13
C ASN A 250 33.03 8.47 12.66
N GLY A 251 32.68 7.37 13.35
CA GLY A 251 32.79 7.23 14.80
C GLY A 251 31.53 6.68 15.46
N GLU A 252 31.35 6.97 16.74
CA GLU A 252 30.16 6.58 17.50
C GLU A 252 29.22 7.76 17.69
N ARG A 253 27.92 7.49 17.59
CA ARG A 253 26.81 8.40 17.87
C ARG A 253 25.80 7.70 18.77
N THR A 254 25.05 8.45 19.56
CA THR A 254 23.96 7.90 20.36
C THR A 254 22.72 8.73 20.11
N PHE A 255 21.60 8.04 19.89
CA PHE A 255 20.27 8.63 19.75
C PHE A 255 19.45 8.24 20.98
N ASP A 256 18.79 9.22 21.59
CA ASP A 256 17.75 8.99 22.60
C ASP A 256 16.40 8.66 21.95
N ASN A 257 16.16 9.21 20.75
CA ASN A 257 15.05 8.87 19.87
C ASN A 257 15.48 9.11 18.42
N MET A 258 15.77 8.04 17.68
CA MET A 258 16.36 8.13 16.34
C MET A 258 15.47 8.92 15.37
N LEU A 259 14.16 8.69 15.36
CA LEU A 259 13.22 9.38 14.47
C LEU A 259 13.12 10.88 14.78
N LYS A 260 13.04 11.26 16.07
CA LYS A 260 12.97 12.66 16.48
C LYS A 260 14.25 13.43 16.16
N GLU A 261 15.40 12.77 16.30
CA GLU A 261 16.72 13.37 16.07
C GLU A 261 17.17 13.34 14.60
N THR A 262 16.44 12.63 13.73
CA THR A 262 16.68 12.61 12.28
C THR A 262 15.51 13.24 11.52
N ILE A 263 14.48 12.46 11.19
CA ILE A 263 13.35 12.88 10.36
C ILE A 263 12.65 14.12 10.94
N PHE A 264 12.33 14.14 12.23
CA PHE A 264 11.59 15.28 12.80
C PHE A 264 12.49 16.51 12.94
N ALA A 265 13.74 16.32 13.36
CA ALA A 265 14.70 17.41 13.51
C ALA A 265 14.89 18.17 12.19
N ALA A 266 14.95 17.48 11.05
CA ALA A 266 15.07 18.11 9.74
C ALA A 266 13.87 19.04 9.46
N THR A 267 12.64 18.52 9.59
CA THR A 267 11.43 19.32 9.38
C THR A 267 11.32 20.49 10.38
N LEU A 268 11.60 20.26 11.66
CA LEU A 268 11.55 21.33 12.67
C LEU A 268 12.56 22.45 12.37
N ALA A 269 13.78 22.09 11.93
CA ALA A 269 14.77 23.07 11.53
C ALA A 269 14.35 23.86 10.28
N LEU A 270 13.71 23.22 9.29
CA LEU A 270 13.15 23.92 8.12
C LEU A 270 12.03 24.90 8.52
N ARG A 271 11.11 24.46 9.38
CA ARG A 271 10.03 25.31 9.90
C ARG A 271 10.57 26.53 10.63
N GLU A 272 11.60 26.35 11.46
CA GLU A 272 12.28 27.48 12.13
C GLU A 272 12.94 28.43 11.12
N ARG A 273 13.60 27.91 10.08
CA ARG A 273 14.23 28.72 9.02
C ARG A 273 13.21 29.53 8.22
N TRP A 274 12.03 28.97 7.93
CA TRP A 274 10.99 29.65 7.15
C TRP A 274 10.20 30.67 7.96
N GLY A 275 10.06 30.49 9.28
CA GLY A 275 9.35 31.43 10.15
C GLY A 275 7.93 31.69 9.65
N ASP A 276 7.63 32.93 9.25
CA ASP A 276 6.31 33.33 8.76
C ASP A 276 5.92 32.65 7.42
N ASP A 277 6.90 32.15 6.66
CA ASP A 277 6.70 31.42 5.41
C ASP A 277 6.46 29.91 5.61
N ASP A 278 6.43 29.43 6.86
CA ASP A 278 6.09 28.04 7.19
C ASP A 278 4.73 27.66 6.58
N TRP A 279 4.71 26.52 5.91
CA TRP A 279 3.56 25.96 5.25
C TRP A 279 3.22 24.55 5.76
N CYS A 280 4.01 24.02 6.68
CA CYS A 280 3.67 22.83 7.46
C CYS A 280 2.62 23.17 8.52
N VAL A 281 1.52 22.43 8.58
CA VAL A 281 0.38 22.73 9.47
C VAL A 281 0.35 21.79 10.67
N SER A 282 0.08 20.51 10.43
CA SER A 282 0.06 19.46 11.45
C SER A 282 0.97 18.32 11.01
N ILE A 283 2.12 18.18 11.67
CA ILE A 283 3.19 17.28 11.27
C ILE A 283 3.53 16.39 12.47
N PHE A 284 3.54 15.07 12.29
CA PHE A 284 3.84 14.07 13.34
C PHE A 284 2.94 14.15 14.59
N LYS A 285 1.67 14.54 14.43
CA LYS A 285 0.70 14.70 15.54
C LYS A 285 -0.63 14.00 15.31
N ASP A 286 -0.87 13.53 14.10
CA ASP A 286 -2.16 13.03 13.64
C ASP A 286 -1.91 11.89 12.65
N ASN A 287 -2.98 11.24 12.19
CA ASN A 287 -2.94 10.11 11.28
C ASN A 287 -2.18 10.41 9.97
N ALA A 288 -2.28 11.64 9.45
CA ALA A 288 -1.59 12.10 8.25
C ALA A 288 -0.84 13.43 8.47
N GLY A 289 0.11 13.71 7.58
CA GLY A 289 0.81 14.99 7.55
C GLY A 289 0.01 16.05 6.79
N ILE A 290 -0.16 17.24 7.38
CA ILE A 290 -0.92 18.35 6.79
C ILE A 290 0.00 19.49 6.38
N VAL A 291 -0.13 19.91 5.13
CA VAL A 291 0.53 21.10 4.58
C VAL A 291 -0.47 22.08 3.97
N ARG A 292 -0.08 23.35 3.89
CA ARG A 292 -0.91 24.40 3.30
C ARG A 292 -0.99 24.29 1.79
N PHE A 293 -2.20 24.30 1.25
CA PHE A 293 -2.45 24.27 -0.19
C PHE A 293 -2.78 25.64 -0.72
N ASP A 294 -3.78 26.31 -0.15
CA ASP A 294 -4.10 27.69 -0.47
C ASP A 294 -4.51 28.48 0.79
N ASP A 295 -5.17 29.62 0.61
CA ASP A 295 -5.57 30.48 1.72
C ASP A 295 -6.74 29.90 2.54
N GLU A 296 -7.52 28.98 1.97
CA GLU A 296 -8.75 28.41 2.53
C GLU A 296 -8.57 26.94 2.96
N ASP A 297 -7.74 26.18 2.23
CA ASP A 297 -7.60 24.75 2.37
C ASP A 297 -6.14 24.27 2.53
N ASN A 298 -6.01 23.11 3.15
CA ASN A 298 -4.78 22.34 3.32
C ASN A 298 -4.90 20.97 2.64
N ILE A 299 -3.78 20.28 2.46
CA ILE A 299 -3.72 18.88 2.02
C ILE A 299 -3.18 18.02 3.16
N ALA A 300 -3.87 16.92 3.42
CA ALA A 300 -3.40 15.79 4.22
C ALA A 300 -2.84 14.71 3.28
N PHE A 301 -1.68 14.14 3.60
CA PHE A 301 -1.12 13.02 2.84
C PHE A 301 -0.52 11.97 3.78
N LYS A 302 -0.82 10.71 3.50
CA LYS A 302 -0.34 9.54 4.24
C LYS A 302 -0.07 8.38 3.28
N VAL A 303 0.95 7.61 3.62
CA VAL A 303 1.27 6.31 3.01
C VAL A 303 1.47 5.31 4.14
N GLU A 304 0.92 4.11 3.97
CA GLU A 304 0.96 2.99 4.90
C GLU A 304 1.46 1.72 4.18
N THR A 305 1.77 0.68 4.95
CA THR A 305 2.23 -0.62 4.45
C THR A 305 1.32 -1.76 4.92
N HIS A 306 1.13 -2.78 4.09
CA HIS A 306 0.29 -3.94 4.42
C HIS A 306 0.92 -5.28 3.98
N ASN A 307 2.21 -5.46 4.30
CA ASN A 307 3.09 -6.50 3.75
C ASN A 307 2.68 -7.94 4.15
N HIS A 308 2.72 -8.27 5.45
CA HIS A 308 2.47 -9.64 5.93
C HIS A 308 1.09 -10.18 5.56
N PRO A 309 -0.02 -9.42 5.71
CA PRO A 309 -1.32 -9.92 5.30
C PRO A 309 -1.40 -10.13 3.79
N SER A 310 -0.75 -9.29 2.99
CA SER A 310 -0.69 -9.44 1.53
C SER A 310 0.17 -10.63 1.08
N ALA A 311 1.05 -11.15 1.93
CA ALA A 311 1.79 -12.38 1.69
C ALA A 311 0.90 -13.63 1.78
N LEU A 312 -0.05 -13.62 2.73
CA LEU A 312 -0.95 -14.74 3.04
C LEU A 312 -2.24 -14.70 2.20
N GLU A 313 -2.85 -13.52 2.09
CA GLU A 313 -4.09 -13.30 1.33
C GLU A 313 -3.94 -11.96 0.58
N PRO A 314 -3.42 -12.02 -0.66
CA PRO A 314 -3.01 -10.82 -1.38
C PRO A 314 -4.15 -9.85 -1.70
N TYR A 315 -5.39 -10.35 -1.91
CA TYR A 315 -6.53 -9.51 -2.23
C TYR A 315 -6.98 -8.69 -1.02
N GLY A 316 -7.35 -9.36 0.06
CA GLY A 316 -7.77 -8.81 1.34
C GLY A 316 -6.70 -7.91 1.94
N GLY A 317 -5.43 -8.36 1.96
CA GLY A 317 -4.32 -7.57 2.48
C GLY A 317 -4.16 -6.21 1.79
N ALA A 318 -4.20 -6.17 0.46
CA ALA A 318 -4.09 -4.92 -0.29
C ALA A 318 -5.38 -4.07 -0.22
N ASN A 319 -6.53 -4.74 -0.21
CA ASN A 319 -7.85 -4.13 -0.10
C ASN A 319 -8.00 -3.36 1.24
N THR A 320 -7.66 -3.99 2.36
CA THR A 320 -7.66 -3.34 3.68
C THR A 320 -6.50 -2.37 3.87
N GLY A 321 -5.36 -2.60 3.22
CA GLY A 321 -4.28 -1.62 3.15
C GLY A 321 -4.72 -0.29 2.55
N LEU A 322 -5.47 -0.32 1.44
CA LEU A 322 -6.00 0.91 0.83
C LEU A 322 -7.12 1.53 1.68
N GLY A 323 -8.04 0.73 2.24
CA GLY A 323 -9.09 1.23 3.13
C GLY A 323 -8.53 1.90 4.38
N GLY A 324 -7.55 1.27 5.04
CA GLY A 324 -6.88 1.82 6.22
C GLY A 324 -6.31 3.23 5.98
N VAL A 325 -5.54 3.41 4.90
CA VAL A 325 -4.93 4.72 4.61
C VAL A 325 -5.95 5.79 4.17
N ILE A 326 -7.09 5.38 3.58
CA ILE A 326 -8.20 6.31 3.34
C ILE A 326 -8.78 6.76 4.69
N ARG A 327 -8.99 5.83 5.64
CA ARG A 327 -9.46 6.16 6.98
C ARG A 327 -8.48 7.04 7.75
N ASP A 328 -7.17 6.89 7.59
CA ASP A 328 -6.20 7.83 8.16
C ASP A 328 -6.46 9.27 7.70
N THR A 329 -6.73 9.44 6.41
CA THR A 329 -7.05 10.76 5.84
C THR A 329 -8.40 11.28 6.36
N LEU A 330 -9.38 10.41 6.52
CA LEU A 330 -10.68 10.73 7.14
C LEU A 330 -10.57 11.03 8.64
N GLY A 331 -9.62 10.42 9.34
CA GLY A 331 -9.32 10.62 10.76
C GLY A 331 -8.45 11.85 11.03
N THR A 332 -7.79 12.39 10.00
CA THR A 332 -6.89 13.55 10.14
C THR A 332 -7.65 14.85 10.38
N GLY A 333 -7.30 15.57 11.45
CA GLY A 333 -8.04 16.75 11.90
C GLY A 333 -9.50 16.40 12.16
N LEU A 334 -10.42 17.24 11.70
CA LEU A 334 -11.86 16.92 11.71
C LEU A 334 -12.29 16.21 10.43
N GLY A 335 -11.36 15.65 9.66
CA GLY A 335 -11.60 14.85 8.47
C GLY A 335 -11.31 15.55 7.16
N ALA A 336 -10.29 15.05 6.45
CA ALA A 336 -9.95 15.47 5.11
C ALA A 336 -10.77 14.68 4.08
N LYS A 337 -11.21 15.33 3.01
CA LYS A 337 -11.91 14.67 1.89
C LYS A 337 -10.85 14.01 0.98
N PRO A 338 -10.84 12.68 0.81
CA PRO A 338 -9.94 12.00 -0.12
C PRO A 338 -10.09 12.53 -1.56
N VAL A 339 -8.95 12.83 -2.19
CA VAL A 339 -8.86 13.35 -3.56
C VAL A 339 -8.30 12.30 -4.51
N CYS A 340 -7.26 11.57 -4.09
CA CYS A 340 -6.62 10.52 -4.87
C CYS A 340 -5.79 9.60 -3.98
N SER A 341 -5.54 8.40 -4.48
CA SER A 341 -4.72 7.37 -3.85
C SER A 341 -3.45 7.08 -4.66
N THR A 342 -2.49 6.41 -4.02
CA THR A 342 -1.26 5.93 -4.65
C THR A 342 -0.96 4.50 -4.25
N ASP A 343 -0.19 3.79 -5.07
CA ASP A 343 0.26 2.43 -4.77
C ASP A 343 1.71 2.15 -5.19
N VAL A 344 2.50 1.54 -4.31
CA VAL A 344 3.82 1.04 -4.68
C VAL A 344 3.94 -0.40 -4.25
N PHE A 345 4.43 -1.26 -5.12
CA PHE A 345 4.51 -2.69 -4.85
C PHE A 345 5.92 -3.25 -5.09
N CYS A 346 6.33 -4.18 -4.23
CA CYS A 346 7.54 -4.97 -4.41
C CYS A 346 7.21 -6.46 -4.43
N PHE A 347 7.56 -7.15 -5.52
CA PHE A 347 7.27 -8.56 -5.71
C PHE A 347 8.51 -9.37 -6.11
N ALA A 348 8.48 -10.67 -5.84
CA ALA A 348 9.36 -11.59 -6.54
C ALA A 348 8.96 -11.72 -8.02
N PRO A 349 9.87 -12.11 -8.93
CA PRO A 349 9.55 -12.25 -10.35
C PRO A 349 8.33 -13.17 -10.59
N PRO A 350 7.34 -12.74 -11.40
CA PRO A 350 6.12 -13.53 -11.66
C PRO A 350 6.35 -14.74 -12.57
N THR A 351 7.59 -14.93 -13.04
CA THR A 351 8.06 -16.05 -13.86
C THR A 351 8.82 -17.10 -13.04
N ALA A 352 8.83 -17.01 -11.70
CA ALA A 352 9.44 -18.01 -10.83
C ALA A 352 8.87 -19.42 -11.11
N ASP A 353 9.71 -20.45 -11.04
CA ASP A 353 9.24 -21.82 -11.20
C ASP A 353 8.49 -22.27 -9.94
N ALA A 354 7.27 -22.78 -10.13
CA ALA A 354 6.46 -23.29 -9.03
C ALA A 354 7.11 -24.46 -8.28
N ALA A 355 8.05 -25.18 -8.90
CA ALA A 355 8.80 -26.26 -8.28
C ALA A 355 9.89 -25.78 -7.30
N ASP A 356 10.36 -24.53 -7.45
CA ASP A 356 11.45 -23.95 -6.65
C ASP A 356 10.92 -23.12 -5.46
N LEU A 357 9.60 -22.97 -5.34
CA LEU A 357 8.99 -22.18 -4.27
C LEU A 357 9.14 -22.86 -2.89
N PRO A 358 9.51 -22.11 -1.85
CA PRO A 358 9.50 -22.62 -0.49
C PRO A 358 8.10 -23.08 -0.05
N PRO A 359 7.99 -24.05 0.87
CA PRO A 359 6.70 -24.46 1.44
C PRO A 359 5.95 -23.29 2.07
N GLY A 360 4.65 -23.18 1.81
CA GLY A 360 3.79 -22.12 2.34
C GLY A 360 3.86 -20.78 1.59
N VAL A 361 4.68 -20.67 0.54
CA VAL A 361 4.78 -19.43 -0.26
C VAL A 361 3.83 -19.47 -1.45
N LEU A 362 2.97 -18.45 -1.56
CA LEU A 362 2.15 -18.23 -2.75
C LEU A 362 3.01 -17.88 -3.97
N HIS A 363 2.63 -18.39 -5.14
CA HIS A 363 3.33 -18.06 -6.38
C HIS A 363 3.32 -16.54 -6.63
N PRO A 364 4.45 -15.88 -6.98
CA PRO A 364 4.52 -14.41 -7.06
C PRO A 364 3.49 -13.78 -8.02
N ARG A 365 3.17 -14.45 -9.13
CA ARG A 365 2.09 -14.03 -10.03
C ARG A 365 0.71 -13.98 -9.36
N ARG A 366 0.39 -14.96 -8.48
CA ARG A 366 -0.87 -15.00 -7.71
C ARG A 366 -0.89 -13.85 -6.71
N VAL A 367 0.22 -13.60 -6.03
CA VAL A 367 0.37 -12.46 -5.10
C VAL A 367 0.12 -11.13 -5.82
N MET A 368 0.82 -10.89 -6.94
CA MET A 368 0.66 -9.67 -7.73
C MET A 368 -0.77 -9.48 -8.24
N GLN A 369 -1.42 -10.54 -8.75
CA GLN A 369 -2.80 -10.46 -9.22
C GLN A 369 -3.76 -10.11 -8.08
N GLY A 370 -3.67 -10.80 -6.94
CA GLY A 370 -4.55 -10.52 -5.80
C GLY A 370 -4.35 -9.10 -5.25
N VAL A 371 -3.10 -8.63 -5.08
CA VAL A 371 -2.82 -7.25 -4.61
C VAL A 371 -3.45 -6.21 -5.54
N VAL A 372 -3.23 -6.35 -6.86
CA VAL A 372 -3.78 -5.41 -7.86
C VAL A 372 -5.30 -5.44 -7.87
N GLU A 373 -5.91 -6.62 -7.75
CA GLU A 373 -7.36 -6.76 -7.64
C GLU A 373 -7.93 -6.13 -6.36
N GLY A 374 -7.23 -6.27 -5.23
CA GLY A 374 -7.61 -5.69 -3.95
C GLY A 374 -7.66 -4.17 -3.98
N VAL A 375 -6.59 -3.54 -4.48
CA VAL A 375 -6.50 -2.07 -4.67
C VAL A 375 -7.56 -1.59 -5.65
N ARG A 376 -7.70 -2.26 -6.80
CA ARG A 376 -8.72 -1.94 -7.81
C ARG A 376 -10.10 -1.91 -7.20
N ASP A 377 -10.49 -2.99 -6.54
CA ASP A 377 -11.86 -3.18 -6.07
C ASP A 377 -12.21 -2.17 -4.98
N TYR A 378 -11.27 -1.86 -4.07
CA TYR A 378 -11.53 -0.89 -2.99
C TYR A 378 -11.57 0.55 -3.52
N GLY A 379 -10.52 0.98 -4.22
CA GLY A 379 -10.40 2.36 -4.73
C GLY A 379 -11.53 2.75 -5.69
N ASN A 380 -11.85 1.85 -6.64
CA ASN A 380 -12.91 2.10 -7.62
C ASN A 380 -14.30 2.20 -6.95
N ARG A 381 -14.61 1.33 -5.97
CA ARG A 381 -15.89 1.36 -5.24
C ARG A 381 -16.00 2.56 -4.31
N MET A 382 -14.88 2.99 -3.72
CA MET A 382 -14.81 4.25 -2.97
C MET A 382 -14.97 5.49 -3.85
N GLY A 383 -14.73 5.38 -5.15
CA GLY A 383 -14.76 6.52 -6.07
C GLY A 383 -13.59 7.47 -5.82
N ILE A 384 -12.41 6.91 -5.55
CA ILE A 384 -11.15 7.64 -5.36
C ILE A 384 -10.17 7.13 -6.41
N PRO A 385 -9.62 8.00 -7.28
CA PRO A 385 -8.72 7.56 -8.34
C PRO A 385 -7.34 7.20 -7.77
N THR A 386 -6.74 6.11 -8.25
CA THR A 386 -5.34 5.74 -7.93
C THR A 386 -4.42 6.30 -9.01
N VAL A 387 -3.72 7.38 -8.71
CA VAL A 387 -3.14 8.26 -9.74
C VAL A 387 -1.63 8.12 -9.92
N ASN A 388 -0.91 7.58 -8.93
CA ASN A 388 0.54 7.46 -8.97
C ASN A 388 0.99 6.17 -8.29
N GLY A 389 2.09 5.60 -8.77
CA GLY A 389 2.63 4.37 -8.22
C GLY A 389 3.86 3.84 -8.95
N ALA A 390 4.41 2.75 -8.43
CA ALA A 390 5.57 2.05 -8.98
C ALA A 390 5.57 0.56 -8.63
N VAL A 391 6.25 -0.27 -9.43
CA VAL A 391 6.37 -1.71 -9.17
C VAL A 391 7.81 -2.16 -9.33
N TYR A 392 8.36 -2.75 -8.28
CA TYR A 392 9.74 -3.22 -8.20
C TYR A 392 9.77 -4.74 -8.02
N PHE A 393 10.78 -5.36 -8.64
CA PHE A 393 10.99 -6.79 -8.66
C PHE A 393 12.39 -7.15 -8.16
N ASP A 394 12.44 -8.04 -7.18
CA ASP A 394 13.65 -8.67 -6.63
C ASP A 394 13.27 -10.04 -6.06
N GLU A 395 14.11 -11.05 -6.27
CA GLU A 395 13.87 -12.42 -5.78
C GLU A 395 13.69 -12.48 -4.26
N ARG A 396 14.28 -11.54 -3.53
CA ARG A 396 14.22 -11.47 -2.06
C ARG A 396 12.86 -11.01 -1.49
N TYR A 397 11.94 -10.54 -2.32
CA TYR A 397 10.55 -10.30 -1.91
C TYR A 397 9.70 -11.58 -1.94
N LEU A 398 10.32 -12.76 -2.15
CA LEU A 398 9.65 -14.05 -2.12
C LEU A 398 9.21 -14.40 -0.70
N GLY A 399 7.93 -14.74 -0.53
CA GLY A 399 7.32 -15.01 0.77
C GLY A 399 6.98 -13.76 1.59
N ASN A 400 7.51 -12.58 1.22
CA ASN A 400 7.18 -11.31 1.86
C ASN A 400 7.20 -10.15 0.83
N PRO A 401 6.06 -9.88 0.16
CA PRO A 401 5.92 -8.74 -0.74
C PRO A 401 5.81 -7.44 0.06
N LEU A 402 6.18 -6.31 -0.55
CA LEU A 402 5.89 -4.99 0.03
C LEU A 402 4.70 -4.38 -0.68
N VAL A 403 3.70 -3.95 0.10
CA VAL A 403 2.46 -3.35 -0.41
C VAL A 403 2.27 -2.01 0.27
N TYR A 404 2.59 -0.94 -0.44
CA TYR A 404 2.42 0.44 0.01
C TYR A 404 1.13 1.00 -0.57
N CYS A 405 0.27 1.56 0.29
CA CYS A 405 -0.96 2.25 -0.11
C CYS A 405 -0.93 3.67 0.43
N GLY A 406 -1.25 4.66 -0.40
CA GLY A 406 -1.30 6.07 0.00
C GLY A 406 -2.64 6.73 -0.31
N ASN A 407 -2.97 7.78 0.45
CA ASN A 407 -4.13 8.63 0.19
C ASN A 407 -3.82 10.10 0.51
N ALA A 408 -4.19 10.97 -0.43
CA ALA A 408 -4.13 12.42 -0.26
C ALA A 408 -5.55 13.01 -0.25
N GLY A 409 -5.82 13.88 0.73
CA GLY A 409 -7.12 14.52 0.91
C GLY A 409 -7.03 16.03 1.15
N ILE A 410 -8.10 16.75 0.81
CA ILE A 410 -8.23 18.19 1.04
C ILE A 410 -9.04 18.47 2.30
N ILE A 411 -8.57 19.42 3.12
CA ILE A 411 -9.22 19.79 4.39
C ILE A 411 -9.28 21.31 4.55
N PRO A 412 -10.41 21.89 5.01
CA PRO A 412 -10.46 23.31 5.34
C PRO A 412 -9.47 23.66 6.45
N ARG A 413 -8.85 24.84 6.37
CA ARG A 413 -7.79 25.24 7.31
C ARG A 413 -8.22 25.24 8.76
N ASP A 414 -9.45 25.65 9.06
CA ASP A 414 -10.01 25.68 10.42
C ASP A 414 -10.40 24.30 10.95
N LYS A 415 -10.28 23.25 10.12
CA LYS A 415 -10.59 21.85 10.48
C LYS A 415 -9.35 20.98 10.62
N SER A 416 -8.14 21.55 10.52
CA SER A 416 -6.88 20.80 10.52
C SER A 416 -6.43 20.28 11.88
N PHE A 417 -7.15 20.61 12.95
CA PHE A 417 -6.84 20.18 14.31
C PHE A 417 -8.08 19.59 14.96
N LYS A 418 -7.87 18.53 15.75
CA LYS A 418 -8.89 17.81 16.51
C LYS A 418 -8.47 17.71 17.97
N GLU A 419 -9.44 17.69 18.88
CA GLU A 419 -9.18 17.45 20.30
C GLU A 419 -10.44 16.84 20.94
N PRO A 420 -10.36 15.62 21.52
CA PRO A 420 -11.47 15.05 22.27
C PRO A 420 -11.68 15.85 23.56
N LEU A 421 -12.94 16.04 23.99
CA LEU A 421 -13.24 16.84 25.18
C LEU A 421 -13.74 15.98 26.36
N PRO A 422 -13.40 16.35 27.61
CA PRO A 422 -13.97 15.70 28.78
C PRO A 422 -15.49 15.78 28.80
N GLY A 423 -16.14 14.63 28.97
CA GLY A 423 -17.60 14.51 28.99
C GLY A 423 -18.22 14.13 27.65
N ASP A 424 -17.50 14.29 26.54
CA ASP A 424 -17.95 13.84 25.22
C ASP A 424 -18.13 12.32 25.21
N LEU A 425 -19.07 11.88 24.38
CA LEU A 425 -19.37 10.47 24.16
C LEU A 425 -18.39 9.89 23.14
N ALA A 426 -17.90 8.68 23.41
CA ALA A 426 -17.18 7.89 22.42
C ALA A 426 -18.22 7.14 21.57
N VAL A 427 -18.32 7.51 20.29
CA VAL A 427 -19.32 6.97 19.35
C VAL A 427 -18.61 6.24 18.22
N ALA A 428 -18.90 4.95 18.04
CA ALA A 428 -18.42 4.17 16.91
C ALA A 428 -19.44 4.23 15.76
N ILE A 429 -18.95 4.43 14.54
CA ILE A 429 -19.77 4.33 13.32
C ILE A 429 -19.13 3.41 12.28
N GLY A 430 -19.96 2.90 11.36
CA GLY A 430 -19.53 2.11 10.22
C GLY A 430 -19.61 0.60 10.44
N GLY A 431 -18.53 -0.11 10.12
CA GLY A 431 -18.47 -1.58 10.16
C GLY A 431 -18.78 -2.18 11.54
N ARG A 432 -19.30 -3.41 11.55
CA ARG A 432 -19.56 -4.17 12.79
C ARG A 432 -18.33 -4.95 13.23
N THR A 433 -18.19 -5.14 14.54
CA THR A 433 -17.08 -5.86 15.18
C THR A 433 -17.23 -7.38 14.99
N GLY A 434 -16.18 -8.01 14.48
CA GLY A 434 -16.08 -9.47 14.31
C GLY A 434 -14.72 -10.00 14.77
N ARG A 435 -14.46 -11.30 14.59
CA ARG A 435 -13.13 -11.90 14.87
C ARG A 435 -12.16 -11.65 13.73
N ASP A 436 -12.07 -10.40 13.31
CA ASP A 436 -11.26 -9.94 12.20
C ASP A 436 -9.94 -9.37 12.75
N GLY A 437 -8.80 -9.87 12.30
CA GLY A 437 -7.49 -9.32 12.69
C GLY A 437 -7.17 -9.41 14.18
N ILE A 438 -7.75 -10.37 14.91
CA ILE A 438 -7.39 -10.54 16.32
C ILE A 438 -5.90 -10.90 16.38
N HIS A 439 -5.13 -10.12 17.15
CA HIS A 439 -3.67 -10.16 17.20
C HIS A 439 -2.96 -9.71 15.90
N GLY A 440 -3.63 -8.97 15.01
CA GLY A 440 -3.05 -8.46 13.77
C GLY A 440 -1.84 -7.54 13.99
N ALA A 441 -1.95 -6.55 14.89
CA ALA A 441 -0.84 -5.66 15.22
C ALA A 441 0.38 -6.41 15.78
N THR A 442 0.17 -7.38 16.67
CA THR A 442 1.26 -8.16 17.26
C THR A 442 1.83 -9.16 16.25
N PHE A 443 1.01 -9.76 15.38
CA PHE A 443 1.44 -10.63 14.29
C PHE A 443 2.27 -9.89 13.23
N SER A 444 1.88 -8.67 12.87
CA SER A 444 2.66 -7.83 11.93
C SER A 444 4.08 -7.54 12.43
N SER A 445 4.31 -7.66 13.74
CA SER A 445 5.62 -7.49 14.38
C SER A 445 6.46 -8.78 14.41
N ALA A 446 5.93 -9.91 13.93
CA ALA A 446 6.58 -11.22 13.93
C ALA A 446 7.13 -11.62 12.54
N GLU A 447 8.11 -12.52 12.53
CA GLU A 447 8.67 -13.14 11.32
C GLU A 447 7.65 -14.10 10.67
N LEU A 448 7.52 -14.07 9.34
CA LEU A 448 6.68 -15.01 8.60
C LEU A 448 7.35 -16.38 8.50
N THR A 449 6.54 -17.43 8.63
CA THR A 449 6.97 -18.84 8.56
C THR A 449 6.07 -19.68 7.67
N SER A 450 6.52 -20.88 7.31
CA SER A 450 5.70 -21.87 6.59
C SER A 450 4.42 -22.31 7.34
N GLU A 451 4.31 -22.03 8.65
CA GLU A 451 3.13 -22.34 9.48
C GLU A 451 2.22 -21.11 9.68
N SER A 452 2.60 -19.95 9.15
CA SER A 452 1.89 -18.69 9.40
C SER A 452 0.46 -18.67 8.86
N GLU A 453 0.19 -19.39 7.77
CA GLU A 453 -1.15 -19.54 7.20
C GLU A 453 -2.10 -20.24 8.18
N ASP A 454 -1.67 -21.36 8.77
CA ASP A 454 -2.46 -22.15 9.73
C ASP A 454 -2.69 -21.39 11.06
N LEU A 455 -1.68 -20.67 11.53
CA LEU A 455 -1.71 -19.94 12.80
C LEU A 455 -2.49 -18.61 12.71
N SER A 456 -2.58 -18.02 11.52
CA SER A 456 -2.95 -16.61 11.34
C SER A 456 -4.03 -16.37 10.29
N GLY A 457 -4.71 -17.41 9.79
CA GLY A 457 -5.83 -17.24 8.84
C GLY A 457 -6.92 -16.29 9.35
N GLY A 458 -7.14 -16.20 10.67
CA GLY A 458 -8.04 -15.22 11.30
C GLY A 458 -7.55 -13.77 11.35
N ALA A 459 -6.26 -13.53 11.02
CA ALA A 459 -5.68 -12.19 10.96
C ALA A 459 -6.01 -11.46 9.65
N VAL A 460 -6.42 -12.21 8.61
CA VAL A 460 -6.67 -11.70 7.28
C VAL A 460 -8.13 -11.24 7.13
N GLN A 461 -8.30 -10.06 6.52
CA GLN A 461 -9.58 -9.37 6.46
C GLN A 461 -9.98 -9.07 5.02
N ILE A 462 -11.29 -9.07 4.77
CA ILE A 462 -11.89 -8.59 3.51
C ILE A 462 -12.63 -7.30 3.83
N GLY A 463 -12.23 -6.21 3.19
CA GLY A 463 -12.84 -4.91 3.40
C GLY A 463 -14.18 -4.73 2.66
N ASN A 464 -14.98 -3.79 3.16
CA ASN A 464 -16.26 -3.38 2.59
C ASN A 464 -16.25 -1.88 2.20
N ALA A 465 -15.65 -1.58 1.04
CA ALA A 465 -15.57 -0.22 0.50
C ALA A 465 -16.92 0.53 0.42
N ILE A 466 -18.05 -0.17 0.28
CA ILE A 466 -19.38 0.47 0.22
C ILE A 466 -19.78 1.03 1.61
N GLU A 467 -19.45 0.32 2.69
CA GLU A 467 -19.63 0.82 4.05
C GLU A 467 -18.76 2.05 4.29
N GLU A 468 -17.47 1.96 3.97
CA GLU A 468 -16.55 3.09 4.16
C GLU A 468 -16.95 4.32 3.35
N LYS A 469 -17.48 4.12 2.14
CA LYS A 469 -17.98 5.23 1.32
C LYS A 469 -19.13 5.97 2.00
N ARG A 470 -20.06 5.24 2.65
CA ARG A 470 -21.16 5.84 3.41
C ARG A 470 -20.64 6.56 4.65
N VAL A 471 -19.66 5.97 5.36
CA VAL A 471 -18.99 6.59 6.50
C VAL A 471 -18.32 7.90 6.10
N LEU A 472 -17.61 7.92 4.96
CA LEU A 472 -17.01 9.12 4.39
C LEU A 472 -18.05 10.23 4.16
N ASP A 473 -19.18 9.91 3.55
CA ASP A 473 -20.23 10.90 3.25
C ASP A 473 -20.87 11.47 4.52
N VAL A 474 -21.11 10.62 5.54
CA VAL A 474 -21.59 11.05 6.86
C VAL A 474 -20.57 11.95 7.54
N LEU A 475 -19.29 11.56 7.55
CA LEU A 475 -18.23 12.27 8.25
C LEU A 475 -18.08 13.69 7.72
N LEU A 476 -18.01 13.87 6.39
CA LEU A 476 -17.87 15.20 5.80
C LEU A 476 -19.08 16.10 6.13
N GLN A 477 -20.29 15.55 6.10
CA GLN A 477 -21.50 16.29 6.50
C GLN A 477 -21.50 16.63 7.99
N ALA A 478 -21.07 15.71 8.85
CA ALA A 478 -21.00 15.91 10.30
C ALA A 478 -19.95 16.96 10.69
N ARG A 479 -18.79 16.95 10.00
CA ARG A 479 -17.74 17.97 10.13
C ARG A 479 -18.28 19.37 9.83
N ASP A 480 -18.93 19.52 8.69
CA ASP A 480 -19.41 20.82 8.22
C ASP A 480 -20.55 21.38 9.10
N ARG A 481 -21.28 20.50 9.79
CA ARG A 481 -22.30 20.86 10.80
C ARG A 481 -21.74 21.03 12.21
N GLY A 482 -20.47 20.68 12.45
CA GLY A 482 -19.83 20.76 13.77
C GLY A 482 -20.46 19.83 14.81
N LEU A 483 -20.64 18.56 14.46
CA LEU A 483 -21.32 17.57 15.32
C LEU A 483 -20.37 16.78 16.24
N TYR A 484 -19.05 16.92 16.08
CA TYR A 484 -18.05 16.24 16.88
C TYR A 484 -16.80 17.12 17.05
N THR A 485 -15.96 16.77 18.01
CA THR A 485 -14.77 17.52 18.44
C THR A 485 -13.47 16.81 18.04
N ALA A 486 -13.51 15.49 17.90
CA ALA A 486 -12.44 14.69 17.35
C ALA A 486 -12.95 13.40 16.70
N VAL A 487 -12.12 12.84 15.82
CA VAL A 487 -12.36 11.57 15.12
C VAL A 487 -11.04 10.84 14.92
N THR A 488 -11.07 9.51 14.94
CA THR A 488 -9.93 8.67 14.57
C THR A 488 -10.41 7.39 13.91
N ASP A 489 -9.53 6.74 13.16
CA ASP A 489 -9.77 5.44 12.56
C ASP A 489 -9.71 4.30 13.59
N CYS A 490 -10.30 3.16 13.26
CA CYS A 490 -10.06 1.91 13.97
C CYS A 490 -9.27 0.95 13.08
N GLY A 491 -7.93 1.05 13.14
CA GLY A 491 -7.00 0.13 12.51
C GLY A 491 -6.47 -0.95 13.47
N ALA A 492 -5.15 -1.06 13.53
CA ALA A 492 -4.43 -2.01 14.38
C ALA A 492 -4.78 -1.83 15.87
N GLY A 493 -5.03 -2.93 16.59
CA GLY A 493 -5.49 -2.90 17.98
C GLY A 493 -6.96 -2.45 18.18
N GLY A 494 -7.67 -2.07 17.11
CA GLY A 494 -9.12 -1.83 17.17
C GLY A 494 -9.53 -0.67 18.08
N PHE A 495 -10.56 -0.91 18.91
CA PHE A 495 -11.01 0.08 19.88
C PHE A 495 -9.94 0.36 20.96
N SER A 496 -9.06 -0.59 21.22
CA SER A 496 -7.94 -0.41 22.14
C SER A 496 -7.04 0.76 21.76
N SER A 497 -6.64 0.84 20.48
CA SER A 497 -5.83 1.96 20.01
C SER A 497 -6.68 3.23 19.90
N ALA A 498 -7.81 3.14 19.19
CA ALA A 498 -8.61 4.31 18.86
C ALA A 498 -9.10 5.09 20.09
N VAL A 499 -9.66 4.39 21.09
CA VAL A 499 -10.14 5.03 22.32
C VAL A 499 -8.97 5.31 23.28
N GLY A 500 -7.93 4.47 23.29
CA GLY A 500 -6.74 4.65 24.13
C GLY A 500 -5.92 5.90 23.76
N GLU A 501 -5.76 6.18 22.47
CA GLU A 501 -5.07 7.35 21.93
C GLU A 501 -5.92 8.62 22.11
N MET A 502 -7.20 8.60 21.72
CA MET A 502 -8.10 9.74 21.98
C MET A 502 -8.27 10.03 23.48
N GLY A 503 -8.12 9.03 24.33
CA GLY A 503 -8.24 9.15 25.77
C GLY A 503 -6.93 9.48 26.49
N GLU A 504 -5.78 9.55 25.82
CA GLU A 504 -4.44 9.59 26.45
C GLU A 504 -4.33 10.61 27.59
N GLU A 505 -4.73 11.86 27.34
CA GLU A 505 -4.62 12.97 28.29
C GLU A 505 -5.85 13.13 29.22
N ILE A 506 -6.90 12.35 29.01
CA ILE A 506 -8.20 12.51 29.70
C ILE A 506 -8.53 11.28 30.54
N GLY A 507 -8.54 10.10 29.94
CA GLY A 507 -9.17 8.88 30.42
C GLY A 507 -10.47 8.58 29.65
N ALA A 508 -10.93 7.34 29.74
CA ALA A 508 -12.13 6.87 29.04
C ALA A 508 -12.83 5.75 29.82
N GLU A 509 -14.16 5.78 29.84
CA GLU A 509 -14.99 4.65 30.26
C GLU A 509 -15.62 4.01 29.01
N VAL A 510 -15.42 2.70 28.81
CA VAL A 510 -15.88 1.95 27.64
C VAL A 510 -16.85 0.84 28.05
N TRP A 511 -17.92 0.67 27.28
CA TRP A 511 -18.99 -0.30 27.46
C TRP A 511 -18.99 -1.30 26.30
N LEU A 512 -18.23 -2.39 26.47
CA LEU A 512 -17.92 -3.34 25.41
C LEU A 512 -19.16 -4.10 24.91
N GLU A 513 -20.15 -4.33 25.77
CA GLU A 513 -21.41 -5.00 25.41
C GLU A 513 -22.28 -4.19 24.44
N LYS A 514 -21.99 -2.89 24.28
CA LYS A 514 -22.71 -2.02 23.34
C LYS A 514 -22.13 -2.04 21.94
N ALA A 515 -20.89 -2.52 21.76
CA ALA A 515 -20.28 -2.54 20.44
C ALA A 515 -21.13 -3.36 19.45
N PRO A 516 -21.39 -2.86 18.23
CA PRO A 516 -22.18 -3.61 17.26
C PRO A 516 -21.38 -4.82 16.77
N LEU A 517 -21.98 -6.02 16.79
CA LEU A 517 -21.31 -7.28 16.45
C LEU A 517 -21.80 -7.85 15.11
N LYS A 518 -20.90 -8.48 14.35
CA LYS A 518 -21.25 -9.23 13.13
C LYS A 518 -22.06 -10.49 13.44
N TYR A 519 -21.71 -11.17 14.53
CA TYR A 519 -22.32 -12.41 15.00
C TYR A 519 -22.14 -12.55 16.52
N ASP A 520 -23.00 -13.36 17.13
CA ASP A 520 -22.93 -13.64 18.57
C ASP A 520 -21.69 -14.47 18.92
N GLY A 521 -21.25 -14.36 20.18
CA GLY A 521 -20.23 -15.23 20.76
C GLY A 521 -18.83 -14.65 20.86
N LEU A 522 -18.62 -13.38 20.50
CA LEU A 522 -17.35 -12.68 20.81
C LEU A 522 -17.24 -12.42 22.33
N SER A 523 -16.06 -12.65 22.88
CA SER A 523 -15.70 -12.26 24.24
C SER A 523 -15.44 -10.75 24.36
N TYR A 524 -15.45 -10.22 25.58
CA TYR A 524 -15.16 -8.80 25.82
C TYR A 524 -13.77 -8.40 25.33
N THR A 525 -12.78 -9.29 25.44
CA THR A 525 -11.42 -9.09 24.92
C THR A 525 -11.40 -9.04 23.40
N GLU A 526 -12.05 -10.00 22.73
CA GLU A 526 -12.15 -10.03 21.26
C GLU A 526 -12.86 -8.78 20.70
N ILE A 527 -13.90 -8.29 21.38
CA ILE A 527 -14.58 -7.04 20.99
C ILE A 527 -13.62 -5.84 21.03
N TRP A 528 -12.81 -5.77 22.08
CA TRP A 528 -11.92 -4.63 22.34
C TRP A 528 -10.76 -4.53 21.34
N ILE A 529 -10.14 -5.67 21.02
CA ILE A 529 -8.94 -5.73 20.16
C ILE A 529 -9.24 -6.12 18.71
N SER A 530 -10.51 -6.35 18.36
CA SER A 530 -10.91 -6.63 16.98
C SER A 530 -10.46 -5.52 16.05
N GLU A 531 -9.83 -5.89 14.94
CA GLU A 531 -9.35 -4.98 13.89
C GLU A 531 -10.33 -4.96 12.70
N ALA A 532 -11.61 -5.29 12.92
CA ALA A 532 -12.63 -5.21 11.89
C ALA A 532 -12.63 -3.84 11.18
N GLN A 533 -12.82 -3.88 9.86
CA GLN A 533 -12.61 -2.74 8.98
C GLN A 533 -13.80 -1.77 8.95
N GLU A 534 -13.59 -0.63 8.27
CA GLU A 534 -14.58 0.42 8.03
C GLU A 534 -15.17 1.04 9.30
N ARG A 535 -14.42 1.03 10.40
CA ARG A 535 -14.83 1.60 11.69
C ARG A 535 -14.06 2.88 11.99
N MET A 536 -14.79 3.84 12.56
CA MET A 536 -14.27 5.13 13.01
C MET A 536 -14.86 5.45 14.39
N VAL A 537 -14.07 6.08 15.27
CA VAL A 537 -14.50 6.52 16.60
C VAL A 537 -14.52 8.04 16.66
N PHE A 538 -15.61 8.58 17.20
CA PHE A 538 -15.86 10.02 17.32
C PHE A 538 -16.00 10.43 18.78
N SER A 539 -15.51 11.63 19.08
CA SER A 539 -15.80 12.36 20.31
C SER A 539 -16.97 13.31 20.04
N VAL A 540 -18.16 12.97 20.55
CA VAL A 540 -19.42 13.64 20.23
C VAL A 540 -19.99 14.32 21.49
N PRO A 541 -20.22 15.64 21.48
CA PRO A 541 -20.92 16.32 22.56
C PRO A 541 -22.32 15.74 22.77
N GLU A 542 -22.73 15.54 24.03
CA GLU A 542 -23.99 14.86 24.36
C GLU A 542 -25.22 15.57 23.74
N GLU A 543 -25.20 16.90 23.65
CA GLU A 543 -26.24 17.70 23.01
C GLU A 543 -26.30 17.58 21.48
N LYS A 544 -25.26 17.01 20.85
CA LYS A 544 -25.16 16.77 19.40
C LYS A 544 -25.49 15.34 18.99
N LEU A 545 -25.59 14.42 19.95
CA LEU A 545 -25.76 12.99 19.68
C LEU A 545 -26.98 12.69 18.80
N GLU A 546 -28.15 13.27 19.11
CA GLU A 546 -29.38 13.00 18.37
C GLU A 546 -29.27 13.45 16.90
N GLU A 547 -28.67 14.62 16.66
CA GLU A 547 -28.42 15.13 15.32
C GLU A 547 -27.41 14.26 14.56
N PHE A 548 -26.34 13.85 15.24
CA PHE A 548 -25.31 12.95 14.68
C PHE A 548 -25.91 11.59 14.29
N GLN A 549 -26.64 10.93 15.18
CA GLN A 549 -27.29 9.66 14.90
C GLN A 549 -28.34 9.76 13.79
N SER A 550 -29.11 10.85 13.76
CA SER A 550 -30.08 11.09 12.69
C SER A 550 -29.40 11.25 11.32
N LEU A 551 -28.22 11.89 11.26
CA LEU A 551 -27.43 12.00 10.04
C LEU A 551 -26.91 10.63 9.60
N CYS A 552 -26.28 9.88 10.50
CA CYS A 552 -25.79 8.52 10.22
C CYS A 552 -26.92 7.64 9.65
N GLY A 553 -28.08 7.62 10.32
CA GLY A 553 -29.25 6.84 9.87
C GLY A 553 -29.79 7.26 8.50
N SER A 554 -29.67 8.54 8.12
CA SER A 554 -30.12 9.02 6.81
C SER A 554 -29.27 8.50 5.64
N GLU A 555 -28.02 8.15 5.90
CA GLU A 555 -27.08 7.56 4.92
C GLU A 555 -26.95 6.03 5.11
N GLY A 556 -27.76 5.43 6.01
CA GLY A 556 -27.71 4.01 6.31
C GLY A 556 -26.42 3.56 7.03
N VAL A 557 -25.82 4.44 7.83
CA VAL A 557 -24.65 4.15 8.69
C VAL A 557 -25.11 3.96 10.13
N GLU A 558 -24.67 2.89 10.77
CA GLU A 558 -24.95 2.62 12.18
C GLU A 558 -24.07 3.51 13.08
N ALA A 559 -24.64 4.06 14.16
CA ALA A 559 -23.92 4.93 15.10
C ALA A 559 -24.25 4.61 16.56
N ILE A 560 -23.27 4.07 17.27
CA ILE A 560 -23.46 3.50 18.60
C ILE A 560 -22.54 4.15 19.61
N VAL A 561 -23.10 4.56 20.75
CA VAL A 561 -22.32 5.05 21.88
C VAL A 561 -21.68 3.87 22.60
N ILE A 562 -20.35 3.81 22.52
CA ILE A 562 -19.53 2.75 23.14
C ILE A 562 -18.82 3.20 24.41
N GLY A 563 -18.87 4.49 24.75
CA GLY A 563 -18.21 4.98 25.96
C GLY A 563 -18.35 6.49 26.18
N ARG A 564 -17.52 7.00 27.08
CA ARG A 564 -17.41 8.43 27.42
C ARG A 564 -15.97 8.77 27.80
N TYR A 565 -15.47 9.92 27.34
CA TYR A 565 -14.19 10.46 27.78
C TYR A 565 -14.33 11.05 29.19
N THR A 566 -13.63 10.49 30.17
CA THR A 566 -13.75 10.87 31.58
C THR A 566 -12.40 11.37 32.10
N PRO A 567 -12.32 12.57 32.71
CA PRO A 567 -11.05 13.20 33.11
C PRO A 567 -10.49 12.58 34.40
N THR A 568 -10.31 11.26 34.40
CA THR A 568 -9.82 10.46 35.52
C THR A 568 -8.35 10.08 35.36
N GLY A 569 -7.80 10.16 34.14
CA GLY A 569 -6.50 9.63 33.75
C GLY A 569 -6.47 8.10 33.59
N ASN A 570 -7.62 7.43 33.69
CA ASN A 570 -7.74 5.97 33.60
C ASN A 570 -8.55 5.54 32.36
N LEU A 571 -8.16 4.42 31.78
CA LEU A 571 -8.95 3.60 30.88
C LEU A 571 -9.73 2.58 31.72
N LEU A 572 -11.06 2.72 31.77
CA LEU A 572 -11.97 1.82 32.46
C LEU A 572 -12.80 1.03 31.43
N LEU A 573 -12.65 -0.29 31.43
CA LEU A 573 -13.32 -1.21 30.52
C LEU A 573 -14.40 -1.99 31.26
N LYS A 574 -15.63 -1.94 30.77
CA LYS A 574 -16.78 -2.65 31.32
C LYS A 574 -17.43 -3.58 30.32
N TYR A 575 -17.98 -4.68 30.82
CA TYR A 575 -18.88 -5.56 30.08
C TYR A 575 -20.15 -5.75 30.91
N GLY A 576 -21.21 -5.01 30.55
CA GLY A 576 -22.38 -4.83 31.38
C GLY A 576 -22.04 -4.06 32.66
N ASP A 577 -22.40 -4.63 33.81
CA ASP A 577 -22.12 -4.01 35.12
C ASP A 577 -20.72 -4.37 35.66
N GLU A 578 -20.03 -5.34 35.06
CA GLU A 578 -18.74 -5.84 35.52
C GLU A 578 -17.58 -5.00 34.95
N VAL A 579 -16.60 -4.69 35.81
CA VAL A 579 -15.32 -4.09 35.38
C VAL A 579 -14.41 -5.22 34.92
N VAL A 580 -14.06 -5.21 33.63
CA VAL A 580 -13.19 -6.21 33.03
C VAL A 580 -11.74 -5.76 32.92
N GLY A 581 -11.46 -4.45 32.99
CA GLY A 581 -10.10 -3.92 33.04
C GLY A 581 -10.03 -2.47 33.50
N GLU A 582 -8.96 -2.09 34.19
CA GLU A 582 -8.68 -0.70 34.58
C GLU A 582 -7.17 -0.42 34.56
N LEU A 583 -6.74 0.46 33.65
CA LEU A 583 -5.34 0.85 33.48
C LEU A 583 -5.18 2.38 33.50
N PRO A 584 -4.16 2.92 34.18
CA PRO A 584 -3.79 4.34 34.03
C PRO A 584 -3.28 4.60 32.61
N MET A 585 -3.72 5.69 31.98
CA MET A 585 -3.23 6.09 30.64
C MET A 585 -1.71 6.33 30.65
N SER A 586 -1.16 6.82 31.76
CA SER A 586 0.29 7.01 31.92
C SER A 586 1.08 5.70 31.87
N LEU A 587 0.51 4.57 32.32
CA LEU A 587 1.17 3.28 32.15
C LEU A 587 1.12 2.87 30.68
N LEU A 588 -0.04 3.08 30.04
CA LEU A 588 -0.26 2.67 28.66
C LEU A 588 0.70 3.36 27.69
N HIS A 589 0.91 4.66 27.86
CA HIS A 589 1.71 5.48 26.92
C HIS A 589 3.16 5.72 27.37
N ASP A 590 3.43 5.85 28.67
CA ASP A 590 4.79 6.14 29.21
C ASP A 590 5.43 4.95 29.95
N GLY A 591 4.71 3.84 30.15
CA GLY A 591 5.15 2.74 31.00
C GLY A 591 6.20 1.80 30.38
N ARG A 592 6.47 1.90 29.08
CA ARG A 592 7.37 1.01 28.36
C ARG A 592 8.83 1.18 28.84
N PRO A 593 9.56 0.11 29.16
CA PRO A 593 10.94 0.22 29.64
C PRO A 593 11.90 0.72 28.54
N PRO A 594 12.89 1.58 28.88
CA PRO A 594 13.89 2.01 27.91
C PRO A 594 14.91 0.90 27.61
N VAL A 595 15.09 0.57 26.33
CA VAL A 595 16.12 -0.36 25.84
C VAL A 595 17.07 0.38 24.90
N VAL A 596 18.38 0.16 25.04
CA VAL A 596 19.40 0.71 24.14
C VAL A 596 19.83 -0.38 23.16
N ARG A 597 19.52 -0.20 21.88
CA ARG A 597 19.92 -1.12 20.80
C ARG A 597 21.29 -0.74 20.25
N GLN A 598 22.06 -1.74 19.84
CA GLN A 598 23.36 -1.54 19.19
C GLN A 598 23.17 -1.56 17.67
N ALA A 599 23.76 -0.59 16.98
CA ALA A 599 23.70 -0.47 15.54
C ALA A 599 25.10 -0.22 14.98
N SER A 600 25.47 -0.92 13.92
CA SER A 600 26.75 -0.74 13.24
C SER A 600 26.57 -0.73 11.73
N TYR A 601 27.35 0.09 11.05
CA TYR A 601 27.31 0.16 9.61
C TYR A 601 28.70 0.35 9.06
N THR A 602 29.02 -0.35 7.98
CA THR A 602 30.24 -0.12 7.21
C THR A 602 29.88 -0.31 5.74
N PRO A 603 29.95 0.75 4.92
CA PRO A 603 29.65 0.63 3.50
C PRO A 603 30.63 -0.34 2.84
N ALA A 604 30.16 -1.09 1.85
CA ALA A 604 31.02 -1.97 1.09
C ALA A 604 32.08 -1.14 0.32
N PRO A 605 33.33 -1.62 0.20
CA PRO A 605 34.31 -0.98 -0.67
C PRO A 605 33.80 -0.92 -2.11
N ILE A 606 34.03 0.22 -2.78
CA ILE A 606 33.67 0.37 -4.19
C ILE A 606 34.70 -0.40 -5.03
N GLU A 607 34.28 -1.56 -5.55
CA GLU A 607 35.05 -2.31 -6.54
C GLU A 607 34.88 -1.69 -7.94
N PRO A 608 35.93 -1.58 -8.76
CA PRO A 608 35.79 -1.03 -10.11
C PRO A 608 34.90 -1.88 -11.01
N LEU A 609 33.95 -1.24 -11.69
CA LEU A 609 33.18 -1.86 -12.78
C LEU A 609 33.70 -1.32 -14.12
N ASN A 610 34.14 -2.22 -14.99
CA ASN A 610 34.57 -1.85 -16.34
C ASN A 610 33.50 -2.35 -17.33
N PRO A 611 32.64 -1.46 -17.85
CA PRO A 611 31.60 -1.90 -18.78
C PRO A 611 32.23 -2.41 -20.08
N PRO A 612 31.65 -3.43 -20.72
CA PRO A 612 32.15 -3.95 -21.99
C PRO A 612 32.07 -2.87 -23.07
N ASP A 613 33.17 -2.67 -23.81
CA ASP A 613 33.22 -1.79 -24.98
C ASP A 613 32.56 -2.51 -26.18
N LYS A 614 31.47 -1.94 -26.70
CA LYS A 614 30.68 -2.50 -27.79
C LYS A 614 30.48 -1.44 -28.88
N ALA A 615 30.43 -1.89 -30.13
CA ALA A 615 30.07 -1.03 -31.25
C ALA A 615 28.56 -0.73 -31.31
N ASP A 616 27.72 -1.60 -30.73
CA ASP A 616 26.26 -1.51 -30.72
C ASP A 616 25.72 -1.98 -29.37
N TYR A 617 24.94 -1.13 -28.72
CA TYR A 617 24.28 -1.33 -27.43
C TYR A 617 22.75 -1.46 -27.58
N THR A 618 22.24 -1.62 -28.80
CA THR A 618 20.79 -1.75 -29.06
C THR A 618 20.19 -2.96 -28.31
N ASP A 619 20.90 -4.09 -28.27
CA ASP A 619 20.47 -5.28 -27.52
C ASP A 619 20.46 -5.04 -26.00
N ASP A 620 21.41 -4.26 -25.48
CA ASP A 620 21.42 -3.88 -24.06
C ASP A 620 20.21 -3.01 -23.72
N LEU A 621 19.90 -2.02 -24.55
CA LEU A 621 18.70 -1.18 -24.37
C LEU A 621 17.41 -2.01 -24.44
N LEU A 622 17.29 -2.95 -25.40
CA LEU A 622 16.12 -3.83 -25.50
C LEU A 622 15.95 -4.70 -24.26
N LYS A 623 17.05 -5.23 -23.70
CA LYS A 623 17.03 -6.01 -22.45
C LYS A 623 16.67 -5.15 -21.25
N ILE A 624 17.16 -3.91 -21.18
CA ILE A 624 16.81 -2.96 -20.12
C ILE A 624 15.32 -2.64 -20.19
N LEU A 625 14.80 -2.24 -21.36
CA LEU A 625 13.38 -1.98 -21.56
C LEU A 625 12.50 -3.20 -21.25
N GLY A 626 12.99 -4.41 -21.56
CA GLY A 626 12.35 -5.68 -21.23
C GLY A 626 12.56 -6.19 -19.80
N SER A 627 13.30 -5.46 -18.96
CA SER A 627 13.47 -5.80 -17.54
C SER A 627 12.20 -5.44 -16.77
N LEU A 628 11.75 -6.28 -15.83
CA LEU A 628 10.50 -6.08 -15.10
C LEU A 628 10.39 -4.70 -14.39
N ASN A 629 11.52 -4.16 -13.91
CA ASN A 629 11.57 -2.87 -13.23
C ASN A 629 11.39 -1.68 -14.18
N VAL A 630 11.83 -1.79 -15.44
CA VAL A 630 11.70 -0.73 -16.46
C VAL A 630 10.46 -0.90 -17.32
N ALA A 631 10.07 -2.14 -17.59
CA ALA A 631 8.98 -2.51 -18.49
C ALA A 631 7.65 -1.85 -18.13
N SER A 632 6.74 -1.81 -19.10
CA SER A 632 5.43 -1.19 -18.97
C SER A 632 4.62 -1.75 -17.79
N LYS A 633 4.10 -0.86 -16.96
CA LYS A 633 3.16 -1.17 -15.88
C LYS A 633 1.69 -1.04 -16.31
N GLU A 634 1.43 -0.93 -17.62
CA GLU A 634 0.12 -0.68 -18.22
C GLU A 634 -0.97 -1.67 -17.74
N TRP A 635 -0.64 -2.95 -17.56
CA TRP A 635 -1.58 -3.96 -17.07
C TRP A 635 -2.10 -3.67 -15.66
N VAL A 636 -1.27 -3.11 -14.79
CA VAL A 636 -1.68 -2.68 -13.44
C VAL A 636 -2.54 -1.42 -13.56
N ILE A 637 -2.00 -0.38 -14.20
CA ILE A 637 -2.59 0.96 -14.23
C ILE A 637 -3.99 0.96 -14.85
N ARG A 638 -4.23 0.19 -15.94
CA ARG A 638 -5.53 0.19 -16.64
C ARG A 638 -6.68 -0.43 -15.86
N GLN A 639 -6.41 -1.06 -14.72
CA GLN A 639 -7.43 -1.63 -13.87
C GLN A 639 -8.06 -0.60 -12.93
N TYR A 640 -7.33 0.48 -12.61
CA TYR A 640 -7.78 1.50 -11.67
C TYR A 640 -8.56 2.61 -12.37
N ASP A 641 -9.47 3.24 -11.63
CA ASP A 641 -10.10 4.48 -12.05
C ASP A 641 -9.10 5.65 -11.94
N HIS A 642 -9.08 6.50 -12.97
CA HIS A 642 -8.22 7.70 -13.06
C HIS A 642 -9.01 8.99 -13.29
N GLU A 643 -10.34 8.93 -13.29
CA GLU A 643 -11.23 9.98 -13.81
C GLU A 643 -12.27 10.44 -12.79
N VAL A 644 -12.64 9.57 -11.85
CA VAL A 644 -13.65 9.86 -10.83
C VAL A 644 -13.27 11.13 -10.06
N GLN A 645 -14.29 11.92 -9.71
CA GLN A 645 -14.18 13.29 -9.20
C GLN A 645 -13.73 14.36 -10.22
N GLY A 646 -13.22 14.00 -11.40
CA GLY A 646 -12.91 14.94 -12.50
C GLY A 646 -11.68 15.82 -12.27
N GLY A 647 -10.83 15.46 -11.31
CA GLY A 647 -9.67 16.24 -10.87
C GLY A 647 -8.38 16.00 -11.66
N SER A 648 -8.21 14.84 -12.29
CA SER A 648 -6.95 14.42 -12.93
C SER A 648 -6.56 15.30 -14.11
N VAL A 649 -5.28 15.68 -14.18
CA VAL A 649 -4.68 16.49 -15.26
C VAL A 649 -3.58 15.71 -15.96
N VAL A 650 -2.51 15.35 -15.24
CA VAL A 650 -1.47 14.44 -15.72
C VAL A 650 -1.74 13.08 -15.10
N LYS A 651 -1.91 12.07 -15.96
CA LYS A 651 -2.27 10.71 -15.59
C LYS A 651 -1.03 9.80 -15.64
N PRO A 652 -1.06 8.64 -14.98
CA PRO A 652 0.09 7.72 -14.97
C PRO A 652 0.49 7.21 -16.37
N LEU A 653 -0.44 7.20 -17.33
CA LEU A 653 -0.13 6.96 -18.74
C LEU A 653 -0.36 8.21 -19.61
N VAL A 654 0.66 8.60 -20.36
CA VAL A 654 0.68 9.80 -21.24
C VAL A 654 1.06 9.43 -22.68
N GLY A 655 1.31 10.41 -23.53
CA GLY A 655 1.62 10.20 -24.95
C GLY A 655 0.39 10.09 -25.85
N VAL A 656 0.66 9.96 -27.15
CA VAL A 656 -0.37 9.99 -28.22
C VAL A 656 -1.43 8.90 -28.05
N LYS A 657 -1.03 7.74 -27.52
CA LYS A 657 -1.89 6.57 -27.29
C LYS A 657 -2.24 6.34 -25.82
N SER A 658 -1.85 7.24 -24.92
CA SER A 658 -1.98 7.07 -23.46
C SER A 658 -1.41 5.73 -23.02
N ASP A 659 -0.16 5.48 -23.42
CA ASP A 659 0.55 4.23 -23.21
C ASP A 659 2.07 4.39 -23.01
N GLY A 660 2.54 5.62 -22.81
CA GLY A 660 3.87 5.92 -22.26
C GLY A 660 3.78 6.22 -20.75
N PRO A 661 4.88 6.05 -20.00
CA PRO A 661 4.91 6.36 -18.57
C PRO A 661 4.82 7.87 -18.33
N GLY A 662 4.24 8.28 -17.21
CA GLY A 662 4.34 9.65 -16.69
C GLY A 662 5.19 9.69 -15.42
N ASP A 663 6.03 10.72 -15.28
CA ASP A 663 6.94 10.89 -14.12
C ASP A 663 6.17 11.10 -12.80
N ALA A 664 5.06 11.84 -12.85
CA ALA A 664 4.25 12.19 -11.70
C ALA A 664 2.78 12.43 -12.10
N ALA A 665 1.89 12.27 -11.13
CA ALA A 665 0.48 12.63 -11.30
C ALA A 665 0.25 14.09 -10.95
N VAL A 666 -0.66 14.75 -11.68
CA VAL A 666 -1.15 16.10 -11.34
C VAL A 666 -2.65 16.04 -11.23
N VAL A 667 -3.19 16.45 -10.09
CA VAL A 667 -4.64 16.46 -9.80
C VAL A 667 -5.07 17.85 -9.31
N ARG A 668 -6.35 18.18 -9.53
CA ARG A 668 -7.00 19.39 -9.01
C ARG A 668 -7.96 19.03 -7.88
N PRO A 669 -7.57 19.21 -6.61
CA PRO A 669 -8.47 19.04 -5.47
C PRO A 669 -9.71 19.93 -5.51
N LYS A 670 -9.57 21.15 -6.06
CA LYS A 670 -10.64 22.15 -6.23
C LYS A 670 -10.89 22.38 -7.72
N LEU A 671 -12.00 21.87 -8.26
CA LEU A 671 -12.31 21.97 -9.70
C LEU A 671 -12.48 23.41 -10.22
N ALA A 672 -12.84 24.35 -9.35
CA ALA A 672 -12.94 25.77 -9.67
C ALA A 672 -11.58 26.50 -9.66
N SER A 673 -10.52 25.85 -9.19
CA SER A 673 -9.16 26.38 -9.14
C SER A 673 -8.29 25.76 -10.23
N ARG A 674 -7.29 26.51 -10.66
CA ARG A 674 -6.24 26.04 -11.56
C ARG A 674 -5.00 25.56 -10.79
N ARG A 675 -4.96 25.75 -9.47
CA ARG A 675 -3.91 25.20 -8.62
C ARG A 675 -4.02 23.67 -8.62
N GLY A 676 -2.87 22.99 -8.75
CA GLY A 676 -2.78 21.54 -8.75
C GLY A 676 -1.93 21.02 -7.61
N MET A 677 -2.24 19.79 -7.20
CA MET A 677 -1.41 18.96 -6.35
C MET A 677 -0.66 17.98 -7.26
N VAL A 678 0.63 17.80 -7.01
CA VAL A 678 1.50 16.88 -7.73
C VAL A 678 1.87 15.73 -6.80
N ILE A 679 1.86 14.49 -7.28
CA ILE A 679 2.24 13.32 -6.50
C ILE A 679 3.22 12.46 -7.30
N SER A 680 4.32 12.06 -6.65
CA SER A 680 5.33 11.16 -7.20
C SER A 680 5.96 10.30 -6.10
N CYS A 681 6.78 9.34 -6.50
CA CYS A 681 7.55 8.50 -5.60
C CYS A 681 8.97 8.22 -6.15
N GLY A 682 9.83 7.68 -5.29
CA GLY A 682 11.15 7.16 -5.65
C GLY A 682 11.60 6.07 -4.66
N MET A 683 12.25 5.02 -5.17
CA MET A 683 12.76 3.89 -4.38
C MET A 683 13.79 3.09 -5.17
N ASN A 684 14.93 2.73 -4.53
CA ASN A 684 16.06 2.11 -5.23
C ASN A 684 16.73 0.98 -4.41
N PRO A 685 16.06 -0.16 -4.15
CA PRO A 685 16.52 -1.17 -3.19
C PRO A 685 17.91 -1.76 -3.55
N ARG A 686 18.24 -1.87 -4.84
CA ARG A 686 19.55 -2.37 -5.31
C ARG A 686 20.72 -1.48 -4.92
N TYR A 687 20.50 -0.18 -4.74
CA TYR A 687 21.55 0.72 -4.26
C TYR A 687 21.84 0.46 -2.78
N GLY A 688 20.85 -0.05 -2.02
CA GLY A 688 21.00 -0.42 -0.62
C GLY A 688 21.96 -1.57 -0.38
N ASP A 689 22.15 -2.44 -1.37
CA ASP A 689 23.17 -3.50 -1.33
C ASP A 689 24.61 -2.95 -1.36
N LEU A 690 24.78 -1.72 -1.85
CA LEU A 690 26.07 -1.04 -1.97
C LEU A 690 26.28 0.01 -0.86
N ASP A 691 25.30 0.90 -0.69
CA ASP A 691 25.32 1.99 0.29
C ASP A 691 23.88 2.46 0.58
N THR A 692 23.38 2.24 1.80
CA THR A 692 22.00 2.60 2.17
C THR A 692 21.79 4.11 2.31
N GLY A 693 22.86 4.89 2.51
CA GLY A 693 22.79 6.34 2.43
C GLY A 693 22.57 6.80 0.99
N ARG A 694 23.33 6.24 0.04
CA ARG A 694 23.13 6.53 -1.40
C ARG A 694 21.77 6.09 -1.93
N MET A 695 21.28 4.95 -1.45
CA MET A 695 19.91 4.50 -1.69
C MET A 695 18.89 5.55 -1.24
N ALA A 696 18.97 6.00 0.02
CA ALA A 696 18.06 7.00 0.56
C ALA A 696 18.16 8.33 -0.20
N ALA A 697 19.37 8.77 -0.52
CA ALA A 697 19.59 9.97 -1.29
C ALA A 697 18.94 9.89 -2.68
N SER A 698 19.12 8.76 -3.37
CA SER A 698 18.54 8.53 -4.70
C SER A 698 17.01 8.50 -4.67
N ALA A 699 16.42 7.83 -3.67
CA ALA A 699 14.96 7.78 -3.51
C ALA A 699 14.35 9.16 -3.27
N ILE A 700 15.00 10.01 -2.46
CA ILE A 700 14.55 11.40 -2.23
C ILE A 700 14.71 12.25 -3.50
N ASP A 701 15.87 12.19 -4.17
CA ASP A 701 16.09 12.93 -5.42
C ASP A 701 15.06 12.54 -6.47
N GLU A 702 14.85 11.24 -6.71
CA GLU A 702 13.90 10.74 -7.71
C GLU A 702 12.47 11.20 -7.41
N ALA A 703 12.00 11.06 -6.16
CA ALA A 703 10.67 11.51 -5.78
C ALA A 703 10.48 13.02 -6.03
N VAL A 704 11.43 13.86 -5.62
CA VAL A 704 11.39 15.31 -5.84
C VAL A 704 11.53 15.67 -7.32
N ARG A 705 12.42 14.99 -8.03
CA ARG A 705 12.73 15.21 -9.44
C ARG A 705 11.52 14.92 -10.32
N ASN A 706 10.79 13.85 -10.05
CA ASN A 706 9.55 13.49 -10.73
C ASN A 706 8.46 14.55 -10.55
N CYS A 707 8.31 15.10 -9.34
CA CYS A 707 7.43 16.26 -9.10
C CYS A 707 7.82 17.46 -9.99
N VAL A 708 9.12 17.75 -10.07
CA VAL A 708 9.65 18.89 -10.84
C VAL A 708 9.54 18.66 -12.35
N ALA A 709 9.66 17.41 -12.83
CA ALA A 709 9.54 17.06 -14.23
C ALA A 709 8.19 17.49 -14.83
N VAL A 710 7.11 17.43 -14.03
CA VAL A 710 5.77 17.90 -14.42
C VAL A 710 5.49 19.35 -14.01
N GLY A 711 6.46 20.04 -13.42
CA GLY A 711 6.43 21.48 -13.15
C GLY A 711 6.16 21.90 -11.70
N ALA A 712 6.14 20.98 -10.72
CA ALA A 712 5.96 21.35 -9.30
C ALA A 712 6.98 22.40 -8.84
N ASP A 713 6.56 23.30 -7.95
CA ASP A 713 7.44 24.26 -7.28
C ASP A 713 8.26 23.54 -6.20
N PRO A 714 9.60 23.46 -6.31
CA PRO A 714 10.45 22.78 -5.33
C PRO A 714 10.31 23.33 -3.91
N THR A 715 9.91 24.61 -3.75
CA THR A 715 9.71 25.22 -2.43
C THR A 715 8.39 24.82 -1.76
N ARG A 716 7.55 24.07 -2.48
CA ARG A 716 6.23 23.58 -2.06
C ARG A 716 6.11 22.07 -2.23
N ILE A 717 7.22 21.34 -2.11
CA ILE A 717 7.25 19.88 -2.07
C ILE A 717 7.48 19.45 -0.62
N ALA A 718 6.67 18.51 -0.16
CA ALA A 718 6.85 17.78 1.09
C ALA A 718 6.96 16.28 0.80
N VAL A 719 7.67 15.55 1.66
CA VAL A 719 7.93 14.12 1.47
C VAL A 719 7.47 13.28 2.66
N LEU A 720 7.30 11.98 2.42
CA LEU A 720 7.03 10.97 3.41
C LEU A 720 8.05 9.84 3.31
N ASP A 721 8.46 9.30 4.45
CA ASP A 721 9.39 8.17 4.58
C ASP A 721 8.65 6.88 4.94
N ASN A 722 8.87 5.81 4.18
CA ASN A 722 8.35 4.48 4.50
C ASN A 722 9.50 3.45 4.55
N PHE A 723 9.95 3.11 5.75
CA PHE A 723 11.07 2.20 5.98
C PHE A 723 10.60 0.73 6.04
N CYS A 724 11.03 -0.11 5.09
CA CYS A 724 10.83 -1.56 5.13
C CYS A 724 12.17 -2.30 5.26
N TRP A 725 12.40 -2.94 6.41
CA TRP A 725 13.62 -3.67 6.74
C TRP A 725 13.32 -5.08 7.28
N GLY A 726 14.34 -5.94 7.24
CA GLY A 726 14.34 -7.26 7.92
C GLY A 726 14.48 -7.14 9.45
N ASP A 727 15.11 -8.13 10.08
CA ASP A 727 15.31 -8.16 11.54
C ASP A 727 16.30 -7.09 12.02
N CYS A 728 15.77 -6.07 12.71
CA CYS A 728 16.53 -4.95 13.28
C CYS A 728 17.11 -5.23 14.69
N GLU A 729 16.94 -6.43 15.25
CA GLU A 729 17.71 -6.84 16.42
C GLU A 729 19.17 -7.17 16.05
N LYS A 730 19.44 -7.43 14.76
CA LYS A 730 20.79 -7.56 14.19
C LYS A 730 21.43 -6.15 14.07
N PRO A 731 22.61 -5.89 14.70
CA PRO A 731 23.23 -4.56 14.68
C PRO A 731 23.52 -4.00 13.30
N GLU A 732 23.89 -4.85 12.33
CA GLU A 732 24.20 -4.41 10.96
C GLU A 732 22.95 -4.02 10.18
N THR A 733 21.85 -4.77 10.35
CA THR A 733 20.56 -4.43 9.75
C THR A 733 20.07 -3.09 10.30
N LEU A 734 20.08 -2.91 11.63
CA LEU A 734 19.70 -1.65 12.26
C LEU A 734 20.62 -0.49 11.85
N GLY A 735 21.93 -0.72 11.77
CA GLY A 735 22.87 0.33 11.35
C GLY A 735 22.67 0.76 9.90
N SER A 736 22.24 -0.14 9.02
CA SER A 736 21.88 0.20 7.64
C SER A 736 20.63 1.10 7.56
N LEU A 737 19.64 0.88 8.43
CA LEU A 737 18.45 1.72 8.58
C LEU A 737 18.83 3.10 9.15
N VAL A 738 19.64 3.14 10.21
CA VAL A 738 20.12 4.39 10.82
C VAL A 738 20.91 5.23 9.80
N ARG A 739 21.73 4.59 8.95
CA ARG A 739 22.46 5.28 7.87
C ARG A 739 21.51 5.95 6.88
N ALA A 740 20.42 5.27 6.49
CA ALA A 740 19.39 5.82 5.62
C ALA A 740 18.70 7.03 6.29
N ALA A 741 18.29 6.91 7.56
CA ALA A 741 17.63 7.99 8.31
C ALA A 741 18.50 9.24 8.48
N ILE A 742 19.81 9.08 8.75
CA ILE A 742 20.76 10.21 8.77
C ILE A 742 20.81 10.91 7.41
N THR A 743 20.82 10.13 6.33
CA THR A 743 20.85 10.70 4.97
C THR A 743 19.53 11.42 4.64
N CYS A 744 18.38 10.89 5.08
CA CYS A 744 17.11 11.58 4.98
C CYS A 744 17.14 12.95 5.68
N HIS A 745 17.67 13.01 6.91
CA HIS A 745 17.83 14.28 7.63
C HIS A 745 18.68 15.27 6.83
N ASP A 746 19.89 14.86 6.42
CA ASP A 746 20.84 15.76 5.77
C ASP A 746 20.30 16.27 4.42
N LEU A 747 19.75 15.37 3.60
CA LEU A 747 19.25 15.74 2.27
C LEU A 747 17.94 16.56 2.33
N SER A 748 17.07 16.30 3.31
CA SER A 748 15.89 17.15 3.57
C SER A 748 16.29 18.60 3.85
N LEU A 749 17.35 18.82 4.63
CA LEU A 749 17.86 20.16 4.92
C LEU A 749 18.50 20.84 3.71
N GLU A 750 19.17 20.08 2.84
CA GLU A 750 19.83 20.60 1.64
C GLU A 750 18.84 20.93 0.51
N LEU A 751 17.84 20.06 0.29
CA LEU A 751 16.77 20.27 -0.68
C LEU A 751 15.70 21.26 -0.20
N GLU A 752 15.64 21.50 1.12
CA GLU A 752 14.56 22.22 1.80
C GLU A 752 13.19 21.56 1.62
N THR A 753 13.16 20.23 1.70
CA THR A 753 11.95 19.41 1.52
C THR A 753 11.61 18.73 2.85
N PRO A 754 10.52 19.11 3.55
CA PRO A 754 10.21 18.59 4.87
C PRO A 754 9.58 17.19 4.78
N PHE A 755 9.90 16.33 5.75
CA PHE A 755 9.13 15.12 6.03
C PHE A 755 7.87 15.49 6.82
N VAL A 756 6.71 15.06 6.34
CA VAL A 756 5.41 15.45 6.94
C VAL A 756 4.66 14.30 7.60
N SER A 757 4.94 13.08 7.16
CA SER A 757 4.40 11.83 7.69
C SER A 757 5.30 10.69 7.24
N GLY A 758 5.06 9.49 7.75
CA GLY A 758 5.83 8.30 7.39
C GLY A 758 5.28 7.04 8.05
N LYS A 759 5.96 5.92 7.81
CA LYS A 759 5.70 4.62 8.41
C LYS A 759 6.98 3.78 8.45
N ASP A 760 7.00 2.77 9.32
CA ASP A 760 7.97 1.71 9.26
C ASP A 760 7.30 0.33 9.36
N SER A 761 7.90 -0.62 8.67
CA SER A 761 7.60 -2.04 8.75
C SER A 761 8.93 -2.79 8.90
N LEU A 762 9.10 -3.46 10.04
CA LEU A 762 10.31 -4.19 10.37
C LEU A 762 10.03 -5.68 10.43
N ASN A 763 11.07 -6.50 10.53
CA ASN A 763 10.97 -7.97 10.54
C ASN A 763 10.39 -8.56 9.25
N ASN A 764 10.60 -7.86 8.11
CA ASN A 764 10.21 -8.37 6.80
C ASN A 764 11.16 -9.51 6.35
N GLU A 765 10.99 -10.68 6.96
CA GLU A 765 11.72 -11.91 6.67
C GLU A 765 10.72 -13.07 6.52
N PHE A 766 11.03 -14.02 5.65
CA PHE A 766 10.30 -15.28 5.52
C PHE A 766 11.23 -16.46 5.83
N SER A 767 10.80 -17.33 6.74
CA SER A 767 11.58 -18.49 7.17
C SER A 767 10.89 -19.82 6.98
N TYR A 768 11.65 -20.82 6.55
CA TYR A 768 11.16 -22.16 6.31
C TYR A 768 12.23 -23.20 6.64
N GLU A 769 11.80 -24.43 6.90
CA GLU A 769 12.73 -25.56 7.05
C GLU A 769 13.01 -26.20 5.69
N SER A 770 14.29 -26.38 5.37
CA SER A 770 14.75 -27.16 4.21
C SER A 770 15.91 -28.06 4.65
N ASP A 771 15.84 -29.35 4.32
CA ASP A 771 16.84 -30.37 4.70
C ASP A 771 17.17 -30.39 6.21
N GLY A 772 16.20 -30.06 7.06
CA GLY A 772 16.35 -29.99 8.52
C GLY A 772 17.13 -28.77 9.02
N GLN A 773 17.29 -27.73 8.19
CA GLN A 773 17.88 -26.43 8.57
C GLN A 773 16.91 -25.29 8.29
N LYS A 774 16.85 -24.30 9.21
CA LYS A 774 16.11 -23.05 9.01
C LYS A 774 16.80 -22.23 7.91
N GLN A 775 16.08 -21.91 6.86
CA GLN A 775 16.44 -20.94 5.84
C GLN A 775 15.63 -19.67 6.05
N THR A 776 16.21 -18.50 5.77
CA THR A 776 15.57 -17.20 5.93
C THR A 776 15.83 -16.33 4.71
N ILE A 777 14.76 -15.81 4.11
CA ILE A 777 14.79 -14.84 3.03
C ILE A 777 14.45 -13.49 3.65
N ALA A 778 15.38 -12.55 3.62
CA ALA A 778 15.16 -11.17 4.05
C ALA A 778 15.02 -10.26 2.83
N ILE A 779 14.07 -9.33 2.88
CA ILE A 779 13.94 -8.29 1.85
C ILE A 779 15.23 -7.45 1.78
N PRO A 780 15.56 -6.83 0.63
CA PRO A 780 16.56 -5.78 0.61
C PRO A 780 16.08 -4.58 1.44
N PRO A 781 17.02 -3.78 2.00
CA PRO A 781 16.70 -2.44 2.50
C PRO A 781 15.83 -1.69 1.50
N SER A 782 14.62 -1.31 1.90
CA SER A 782 13.61 -0.73 1.00
C SER A 782 13.05 0.53 1.64
N LEU A 783 13.46 1.70 1.11
CA LEU A 783 12.95 3.00 1.52
C LEU A 783 12.15 3.63 0.40
N LEU A 784 10.84 3.68 0.57
CA LEU A 784 9.96 4.43 -0.32
C LEU A 784 9.88 5.87 0.16
N ILE A 785 10.22 6.81 -0.74
CA ILE A 785 9.95 8.22 -0.56
C ILE A 785 8.75 8.59 -1.44
N SER A 786 7.69 9.10 -0.82
CA SER A 786 6.56 9.70 -1.55
C SER A 786 6.65 11.20 -1.45
N ALA A 787 6.48 11.91 -2.56
CA ALA A 787 6.52 13.37 -2.62
C ALA A 787 5.15 13.92 -3.02
N MET A 788 4.74 14.99 -2.34
CA MET A 788 3.57 15.78 -2.70
C MET A 788 3.98 17.24 -2.87
N GLY A 789 3.80 17.71 -4.11
CA GLY A 789 4.15 19.04 -4.58
C GLY A 789 2.94 19.86 -4.99
N GLN A 790 3.18 21.10 -5.39
CA GLN A 790 2.12 22.01 -5.84
C GLN A 790 2.51 22.75 -7.11
N VAL A 791 1.52 22.99 -7.97
CA VAL A 791 1.62 23.88 -9.13
C VAL A 791 0.59 24.99 -9.00
N ALA A 792 0.99 26.23 -9.29
CA ALA A 792 0.09 27.37 -9.24
C ALA A 792 -0.98 27.31 -10.35
N ASP A 793 -0.62 26.77 -11.52
CA ASP A 793 -1.50 26.62 -12.68
C ASP A 793 -1.20 25.31 -13.42
N VAL A 794 -2.16 24.37 -13.40
CA VAL A 794 -2.02 23.06 -14.07
C VAL A 794 -1.86 23.12 -15.59
N GLU A 795 -2.21 24.22 -16.28
CA GLU A 795 -1.94 24.34 -17.72
C GLU A 795 -0.46 24.55 -18.04
N SER A 796 0.36 24.85 -17.02
CA SER A 796 1.83 24.93 -17.18
C SER A 796 2.53 23.58 -17.07
N CYS A 797 1.82 22.52 -16.66
CA CYS A 797 2.38 21.19 -16.55
C CYS A 797 2.75 20.61 -17.93
N VAL A 798 3.84 19.87 -17.96
CA VAL A 798 4.33 19.14 -19.15
C VAL A 798 4.35 17.64 -18.88
N THR A 799 4.42 16.84 -19.95
CA THR A 799 4.55 15.38 -19.90
C THR A 799 5.78 14.95 -20.69
N MET A 800 6.24 13.71 -20.50
CA MET A 800 7.52 13.25 -21.07
C MET A 800 7.49 12.96 -22.57
N ASP A 801 6.33 12.79 -23.20
CA ASP A 801 6.26 12.40 -24.62
C ASP A 801 6.73 13.52 -25.54
N LEU A 802 7.54 13.17 -26.55
CA LEU A 802 7.99 14.13 -27.56
C LEU A 802 6.81 14.71 -28.32
N LYS A 803 6.83 16.03 -28.54
CA LYS A 803 5.69 16.78 -29.09
C LYS A 803 5.86 17.13 -30.55
N GLN A 804 7.08 17.47 -31.00
CA GLN A 804 7.27 17.98 -32.35
C GLN A 804 8.68 17.75 -32.91
N ALA A 805 8.74 17.20 -34.13
CA ALA A 805 9.99 17.07 -34.88
C ALA A 805 10.65 18.43 -35.17
N GLY A 806 11.99 18.44 -35.14
CA GLY A 806 12.82 19.63 -35.29
C GLY A 806 13.11 20.38 -33.98
N ASN A 807 12.42 20.04 -32.88
CA ASN A 807 12.74 20.58 -31.56
C ASN A 807 14.08 20.03 -31.05
N ALA A 808 14.80 20.84 -30.29
CA ALA A 808 16.07 20.47 -29.70
C ALA A 808 15.86 19.59 -28.46
N LEU A 809 16.74 18.61 -28.26
CA LEU A 809 16.84 17.84 -27.03
C LEU A 809 17.98 18.36 -26.17
N TYR A 810 17.68 18.64 -24.90
CA TYR A 810 18.63 19.10 -23.91
C TYR A 810 18.72 18.10 -22.75
N LEU A 811 19.95 17.73 -22.37
CA LEU A 811 20.23 17.05 -21.12
C LEU A 811 20.56 18.08 -20.05
N ILE A 812 19.92 17.95 -18.89
CA ILE A 812 20.17 18.78 -17.72
C ILE A 812 20.92 17.92 -16.69
N GLY A 813 21.99 18.46 -16.12
CA GLY A 813 22.85 17.76 -15.15
C GLY A 813 23.97 16.94 -15.81
N ASP A 814 24.93 16.50 -15.00
CA ASP A 814 26.12 15.76 -15.47
C ASP A 814 25.91 14.25 -15.35
N THR A 815 26.44 13.48 -16.31
CA THR A 815 26.59 12.02 -16.17
C THR A 815 27.86 11.69 -15.40
N ARG A 816 27.83 10.68 -14.52
CA ARG A 816 29.00 10.21 -13.75
C ARG A 816 29.22 8.71 -13.94
N ASP A 817 30.35 8.21 -13.45
CA ASP A 817 30.66 6.78 -13.40
C ASP A 817 29.94 6.08 -12.25
N GLU A 818 28.60 6.03 -12.37
CA GLU A 818 27.69 5.49 -11.36
C GLU A 818 26.82 4.39 -12.00
N LEU A 819 27.48 3.28 -12.37
CA LEU A 819 26.84 2.07 -12.92
C LEU A 819 26.57 0.99 -11.84
N GLY A 820 26.98 1.22 -10.59
CA GLY A 820 26.79 0.26 -9.51
C GLY A 820 25.31 0.08 -9.18
N GLY A 821 24.83 -1.16 -9.26
CA GLY A 821 23.41 -1.48 -9.05
C GLY A 821 22.48 -1.12 -10.22
N SER A 822 23.02 -0.58 -11.32
CA SER A 822 22.23 -0.13 -12.49
C SER A 822 21.57 -1.27 -13.27
N HIS A 823 20.54 -0.95 -14.05
CA HIS A 823 19.89 -1.90 -14.94
C HIS A 823 20.81 -2.40 -16.06
N PHE A 824 21.77 -1.58 -16.50
CA PHE A 824 22.81 -2.04 -17.43
C PHE A 824 23.69 -3.13 -16.80
N ALA A 825 24.09 -2.94 -15.53
CA ALA A 825 24.83 -3.95 -14.80
C ALA A 825 23.99 -5.22 -14.61
N LEU A 826 22.70 -5.08 -14.27
CA LEU A 826 21.77 -6.19 -14.09
C LEU A 826 21.65 -7.06 -15.36
N VAL A 827 21.30 -6.48 -16.52
CA VAL A 827 21.05 -7.27 -17.73
C VAL A 827 22.32 -7.88 -18.36
N ASN A 828 23.49 -7.38 -17.97
CA ASN A 828 24.80 -7.91 -18.37
C ASN A 828 25.46 -8.78 -17.29
N ASN A 829 24.82 -8.99 -16.14
CA ASN A 829 25.37 -9.71 -14.97
C ASN A 829 26.73 -9.15 -14.51
N LEU A 830 26.85 -7.82 -14.44
CA LEU A 830 28.03 -7.11 -13.96
C LEU A 830 27.90 -6.79 -12.47
N THR A 831 29.03 -6.80 -11.76
CA THR A 831 29.12 -6.45 -10.33
C THR A 831 30.16 -5.35 -10.12
N GLY A 832 30.12 -4.72 -8.95
CA GLY A 832 30.94 -3.55 -8.62
C GLY A 832 30.32 -2.25 -9.12
N GLY A 833 31.12 -1.19 -9.16
CA GLY A 833 30.71 0.16 -9.48
C GLY A 833 30.17 0.91 -8.26
N ALA A 834 30.06 2.22 -8.41
CA ALA A 834 29.47 3.08 -7.39
C ALA A 834 27.96 3.21 -7.63
N ALA A 835 27.15 3.09 -6.57
CA ALA A 835 25.77 3.56 -6.61
C ALA A 835 25.73 5.09 -6.81
N PRO A 836 24.67 5.64 -7.43
CA PRO A 836 24.51 7.08 -7.59
C PRO A 836 24.66 7.86 -6.29
N ASN A 837 25.22 9.07 -6.35
CA ASN A 837 25.32 9.96 -5.20
C ASN A 837 24.74 11.34 -5.50
N VAL A 838 23.92 11.84 -4.57
CA VAL A 838 23.22 13.12 -4.72
C VAL A 838 24.00 14.23 -4.04
N ASN A 839 24.10 15.38 -4.71
CA ASN A 839 24.54 16.62 -4.10
C ASN A 839 23.28 17.48 -3.91
N GLY A 840 22.74 17.54 -2.69
CA GLY A 840 21.43 18.15 -2.43
C GLY A 840 21.38 19.62 -2.79
N LEU A 841 22.42 20.39 -2.48
CA LEU A 841 22.47 21.81 -2.84
C LEU A 841 22.44 22.04 -4.36
N ALA A 842 23.24 21.30 -5.12
CA ALA A 842 23.24 21.38 -6.58
C ALA A 842 21.93 20.87 -7.19
N ALA A 843 21.33 19.84 -6.57
CA ALA A 843 20.03 19.32 -6.97
C ALA A 843 18.93 20.35 -6.78
N ARG A 844 18.86 21.00 -5.62
CA ARG A 844 17.92 22.08 -5.34
C ARG A 844 18.03 23.22 -6.35
N GLU A 845 19.24 23.67 -6.67
CA GLU A 845 19.43 24.72 -7.69
C GLU A 845 18.94 24.30 -9.08
N THR A 846 19.18 23.05 -9.45
CA THR A 846 18.74 22.47 -10.72
C THR A 846 17.22 22.37 -10.76
N PHE A 847 16.59 21.87 -9.71
CA PHE A 847 15.14 21.74 -9.58
C PHE A 847 14.45 23.11 -9.64
N LEU A 848 14.97 24.11 -8.95
CA LEU A 848 14.47 25.49 -9.01
C LEU A 848 14.59 26.09 -10.41
N ALA A 849 15.68 25.81 -11.11
CA ALA A 849 15.86 26.29 -12.49
C ALA A 849 14.92 25.58 -13.47
N MET A 850 14.71 24.28 -13.31
CA MET A 850 13.77 23.49 -14.10
C MET A 850 12.33 23.96 -13.91
N HIS A 851 11.88 24.11 -12.66
CA HIS A 851 10.55 24.65 -12.36
C HIS A 851 10.32 26.01 -13.01
N ARG A 852 11.30 26.94 -12.92
CA ARG A 852 11.19 28.25 -13.59
C ARG A 852 11.11 28.15 -15.11
N ALA A 853 11.83 27.20 -15.72
CA ALA A 853 11.79 27.00 -17.16
C ALA A 853 10.45 26.41 -17.63
N ILE A 854 9.92 25.41 -16.90
CA ILE A 854 8.62 24.79 -17.20
C ILE A 854 7.49 25.80 -17.00
N SER A 855 7.40 26.43 -15.83
CA SER A 855 6.37 27.44 -15.53
C SER A 855 6.45 28.68 -16.44
N GLY A 856 7.65 28.99 -16.97
CA GLY A 856 7.87 30.02 -17.97
C GLY A 856 7.48 29.62 -19.41
N GLY A 857 7.02 28.40 -19.64
CA GLY A 857 6.62 27.90 -20.96
C GLY A 857 7.79 27.64 -21.92
N LEU A 858 9.01 27.45 -21.40
CA LEU A 858 10.20 27.22 -22.22
C LEU A 858 10.37 25.76 -22.65
N VAL A 859 9.78 24.83 -21.89
CA VAL A 859 9.90 23.38 -22.05
C VAL A 859 8.64 22.82 -22.72
N ARG A 860 8.80 21.92 -23.71
CA ARG A 860 7.69 21.25 -24.41
C ARG A 860 7.36 19.89 -23.81
N SER A 861 8.38 19.12 -23.49
CA SER A 861 8.31 17.86 -22.76
C SER A 861 9.53 17.73 -21.87
N CYS A 862 9.38 16.98 -20.78
CA CYS A 862 10.41 16.76 -19.78
C CYS A 862 10.25 15.35 -19.23
N HIS A 863 11.36 14.61 -19.15
CA HIS A 863 11.43 13.31 -18.50
C HIS A 863 12.62 13.31 -17.54
N ASP A 864 12.48 12.67 -16.39
CA ASP A 864 13.61 12.32 -15.56
C ASP A 864 14.46 11.19 -16.18
N LEU A 865 15.61 10.90 -15.58
CA LEU A 865 16.49 9.79 -15.97
C LEU A 865 16.70 8.89 -14.74
N SER A 866 15.94 7.81 -14.63
CA SER A 866 16.06 6.82 -13.56
C SER A 866 16.68 5.53 -14.10
N GLU A 867 16.00 4.40 -13.99
CA GLU A 867 16.41 3.09 -14.43
C GLU A 867 16.74 3.05 -15.94
N GLY A 868 17.94 2.56 -16.27
CA GLY A 868 18.40 2.50 -17.65
C GLY A 868 18.94 3.81 -18.23
N GLY A 869 18.90 4.91 -17.48
CA GLY A 869 19.58 6.16 -17.80
C GLY A 869 19.07 6.86 -19.07
N LEU A 870 19.97 7.57 -19.76
CA LEU A 870 19.63 8.41 -20.91
C LEU A 870 18.98 7.62 -22.05
N ALA A 871 19.47 6.42 -22.33
CA ALA A 871 18.98 5.62 -23.45
C ALA A 871 17.53 5.14 -23.23
N ALA A 872 17.18 4.74 -22.01
CA ALA A 872 15.82 4.34 -21.65
C ALA A 872 14.86 5.54 -21.69
N ALA A 873 15.21 6.63 -21.02
CA ALA A 873 14.40 7.86 -21.02
C ALA A 873 14.15 8.37 -22.46
N ALA A 874 15.19 8.43 -23.31
CA ALA A 874 15.02 8.83 -24.71
C ALA A 874 14.11 7.89 -25.52
N ALA A 875 14.16 6.58 -25.24
CA ALA A 875 13.27 5.62 -25.88
C ALA A 875 11.81 5.84 -25.45
N GLU A 876 11.56 6.01 -24.16
CA GLU A 876 10.23 6.24 -23.58
C GLU A 876 9.59 7.52 -24.12
N MET A 877 10.32 8.63 -24.11
CA MET A 877 9.85 9.89 -24.70
C MET A 877 9.48 9.71 -26.18
N ALA A 878 10.33 9.00 -26.94
CA ALA A 878 10.17 8.82 -28.39
C ALA A 878 8.97 7.93 -28.76
N PHE A 879 8.85 6.73 -28.19
CA PHE A 879 7.76 5.82 -28.56
C PHE A 879 6.39 6.22 -28.00
N ALA A 880 6.35 7.08 -26.97
CA ALA A 880 5.13 7.64 -26.43
C ALA A 880 4.67 8.87 -27.22
N GLY A 881 5.62 9.67 -27.73
CA GLY A 881 5.37 10.79 -28.65
C GLY A 881 5.13 10.36 -30.11
N GLU A 882 5.43 9.11 -30.45
CA GLU A 882 5.44 8.59 -31.84
C GLU A 882 6.35 9.40 -32.78
N LEU A 883 7.45 9.92 -32.23
CA LEU A 883 8.47 10.71 -32.93
C LEU A 883 9.86 10.16 -32.63
N GLY A 884 10.75 10.18 -33.61
CA GLY A 884 12.12 9.72 -33.40
C GLY A 884 12.98 10.73 -32.63
N ALA A 885 14.18 10.30 -32.28
CA ALA A 885 15.18 11.14 -31.66
C ALA A 885 16.57 10.79 -32.19
N GLN A 886 17.38 11.83 -32.43
CA GLN A 886 18.80 11.70 -32.72
C GLN A 886 19.61 12.40 -31.62
N ILE A 887 20.46 11.65 -30.92
CA ILE A 887 21.29 12.12 -29.80
C ILE A 887 22.77 11.89 -30.11
N ASP A 888 23.60 12.89 -29.82
CA ASP A 888 25.06 12.84 -29.93
C ASP A 888 25.70 12.75 -28.54
N LEU A 889 26.31 11.60 -28.23
CA LEU A 889 26.98 11.35 -26.94
C LEU A 889 28.19 12.24 -26.70
N SER A 890 28.81 12.79 -27.74
CA SER A 890 29.93 13.73 -27.57
C SER A 890 29.48 15.06 -26.96
N SER A 891 28.18 15.36 -27.05
CA SER A 891 27.54 16.54 -26.47
C SER A 891 26.95 16.28 -25.08
N VAL A 892 26.92 15.02 -24.61
CA VAL A 892 26.47 14.69 -23.26
C VAL A 892 27.50 15.21 -22.24
N PRO A 893 27.10 15.90 -21.16
CA PRO A 893 28.02 16.28 -20.10
C PRO A 893 28.44 15.07 -19.26
N PHE A 894 29.73 15.01 -18.92
CA PHE A 894 30.31 13.96 -18.09
C PHE A 894 31.26 14.54 -17.04
N ALA A 895 31.14 14.07 -15.81
CA ALA A 895 31.97 14.50 -14.68
C ALA A 895 32.63 13.30 -14.00
N GLY A 896 33.97 13.28 -14.00
CA GLY A 896 34.79 12.27 -13.31
C GLY A 896 35.64 11.41 -14.25
N PRO A 897 36.29 10.35 -13.72
CA PRO A 897 36.89 9.28 -14.52
C PRO A 897 35.79 8.34 -15.07
N GLY A 898 36.14 7.38 -15.93
CA GLY A 898 35.18 6.35 -16.38
C GLY A 898 34.26 6.77 -17.52
N ASP A 899 34.69 7.75 -18.32
CA ASP A 899 33.95 8.24 -19.50
C ASP A 899 33.94 7.20 -20.62
N THR A 900 32.95 6.31 -20.59
CA THR A 900 32.72 5.30 -21.63
C THR A 900 31.36 5.50 -22.31
N VAL A 901 31.20 4.91 -23.51
CA VAL A 901 29.91 4.93 -24.22
C VAL A 901 28.80 4.32 -23.38
N ALA A 902 29.05 3.16 -22.75
CA ALA A 902 28.08 2.51 -21.87
C ALA A 902 27.68 3.40 -20.68
N THR A 903 28.65 4.06 -20.03
CA THR A 903 28.38 4.95 -18.90
C THR A 903 27.52 6.14 -19.33
N ARG A 904 27.80 6.76 -20.49
CA ARG A 904 27.00 7.88 -21.02
C ARG A 904 25.57 7.48 -21.39
N LEU A 905 25.37 6.25 -21.86
CA LEU A 905 24.07 5.72 -22.23
C LEU A 905 23.23 5.34 -21.01
N PHE A 906 23.83 4.63 -20.05
CA PHE A 906 23.08 3.84 -19.07
C PHE A 906 23.41 4.12 -17.60
N SER A 907 24.31 5.05 -17.29
CA SER A 907 24.46 5.47 -15.89
C SER A 907 23.15 6.06 -15.40
N GLU A 908 22.77 5.70 -14.17
CA GLU A 908 21.55 6.11 -13.48
C GLU A 908 21.83 7.28 -12.52
N THR A 909 22.86 8.09 -12.80
CA THR A 909 23.16 9.33 -12.04
C THR A 909 21.90 10.19 -11.84
N ASN A 910 21.65 10.58 -10.59
CA ASN A 910 20.53 11.41 -10.15
C ASN A 910 20.58 12.85 -10.67
N THR A 911 19.51 13.61 -10.40
CA THR A 911 19.42 15.05 -10.70
C THR A 911 19.57 15.36 -12.21
N ARG A 912 19.04 14.50 -13.08
CA ARG A 912 19.07 14.70 -14.53
C ARG A 912 17.69 14.69 -15.16
N PHE A 913 17.53 15.49 -16.22
CA PHE A 913 16.32 15.55 -17.03
C PHE A 913 16.67 15.56 -18.53
N LEU A 914 15.85 14.93 -19.35
CA LEU A 914 15.85 15.10 -20.80
C LEU A 914 14.66 15.97 -21.19
N CYS A 915 14.93 17.09 -21.85
CA CYS A 915 13.92 18.09 -22.20
C CYS A 915 13.87 18.34 -23.70
N GLU A 916 12.65 18.46 -24.22
CA GLU A 916 12.39 18.99 -25.55
C GLU A 916 12.15 20.50 -25.47
N VAL A 917 12.87 21.25 -26.29
CA VAL A 917 12.80 22.72 -26.34
C VAL A 917 12.57 23.17 -27.77
N ALA A 918 11.55 24.00 -27.97
CA ALA A 918 11.25 24.57 -29.29
C ALA A 918 12.37 25.54 -29.72
N PRO A 919 12.70 25.64 -31.03
CA PRO A 919 13.78 26.48 -31.54
C PRO A 919 13.73 27.94 -31.06
N GLU A 920 12.52 28.51 -30.97
CA GLU A 920 12.29 29.88 -30.49
C GLU A 920 12.63 30.08 -29.00
N ASN A 921 12.64 29.01 -28.21
CA ASN A 921 12.87 29.03 -26.77
C ASN A 921 14.31 28.63 -26.37
N GLU A 922 15.11 28.05 -27.29
CA GLU A 922 16.45 27.53 -26.99
C GLU A 922 17.37 28.54 -26.27
N ALA A 923 17.38 29.79 -26.75
CA ALA A 923 18.21 30.84 -26.17
C ALA A 923 17.79 31.19 -24.73
N ALA A 924 16.48 31.33 -24.49
CA ALA A 924 15.94 31.63 -23.17
C ALA A 924 16.13 30.46 -22.20
N PHE A 925 15.92 29.23 -22.69
CA PHE A 925 16.12 28.00 -21.92
C PHE A 925 17.58 27.85 -21.47
N THR A 926 18.53 28.04 -22.40
CA THR A 926 19.96 27.98 -22.09
C THR A 926 20.37 29.02 -21.04
N VAL A 927 19.81 30.24 -21.11
CA VAL A 927 20.04 31.27 -20.08
C VAL A 927 19.44 30.89 -18.73
N ALA A 928 18.23 30.31 -18.72
CA ALA A 928 17.53 29.94 -17.49
C ALA A 928 18.25 28.83 -16.70
N LEU A 929 18.84 27.85 -17.40
CA LEU A 929 19.53 26.71 -16.79
C LEU A 929 21.05 26.96 -16.63
N GLY A 930 21.61 27.87 -17.42
CA GLY A 930 23.04 28.19 -17.41
C GLY A 930 23.89 26.98 -17.81
N GLY A 931 25.01 26.77 -17.13
CA GLY A 931 25.92 25.66 -17.40
C GLY A 931 25.37 24.26 -17.09
N ARG A 932 24.12 24.15 -16.62
CA ARG A 932 23.47 22.86 -16.30
C ARG A 932 22.85 22.19 -17.51
N ALA A 933 22.60 22.93 -18.60
CA ALA A 933 21.93 22.41 -19.80
C ALA A 933 22.90 22.22 -20.95
N ALA A 934 22.86 21.05 -21.58
CA ALA A 934 23.62 20.71 -22.77
C ALA A 934 22.65 20.30 -23.90
N LYS A 935 22.77 20.91 -25.08
CA LYS A 935 22.04 20.47 -26.26
C LYS A 935 22.66 19.17 -26.76
N VAL A 936 21.93 18.06 -26.63
CA VAL A 936 22.43 16.71 -26.93
C VAL A 936 21.84 16.14 -28.21
N GLY A 937 20.76 16.72 -28.74
CA GLY A 937 20.09 16.10 -29.88
C GLY A 937 18.94 16.91 -30.47
N VAL A 938 18.13 16.22 -31.27
CA VAL A 938 16.96 16.76 -31.95
C VAL A 938 15.87 15.68 -32.09
N VAL A 939 14.62 16.09 -32.02
CA VAL A 939 13.45 15.26 -32.33
C VAL A 939 13.32 15.11 -33.85
N THR A 940 13.04 13.90 -34.35
CA THR A 940 12.98 13.60 -35.78
C THR A 940 11.63 13.03 -36.19
N GLU A 941 11.28 13.15 -37.48
CA GLU A 941 10.06 12.51 -38.04
C GLU A 941 10.24 11.00 -38.31
N ASP A 942 11.49 10.55 -38.50
CA ASP A 942 11.80 9.12 -38.70
C ASP A 942 11.50 8.37 -37.40
N PRO A 943 10.60 7.36 -37.37
CA PRO A 943 10.17 6.67 -36.15
C PRO A 943 11.25 5.71 -35.64
N LYS A 944 12.38 6.28 -35.24
CA LYS A 944 13.61 5.58 -34.86
C LYS A 944 14.35 6.38 -33.78
N LEU A 945 14.86 5.67 -32.78
CA LEU A 945 15.86 6.21 -31.87
C LEU A 945 17.26 5.94 -32.43
N THR A 946 18.05 7.00 -32.61
CA THR A 946 19.46 6.90 -33.00
C THR A 946 20.32 7.65 -31.98
N ILE A 947 21.26 6.95 -31.35
CA ILE A 947 22.26 7.56 -30.46
C ILE A 947 23.64 7.32 -31.04
N GLU A 948 24.38 8.40 -31.26
CA GLU A 948 25.67 8.41 -31.96
C GLU A 948 26.81 8.72 -31.00
N SER A 949 27.94 8.06 -31.23
CA SER A 949 29.24 8.43 -30.65
C SER A 949 30.14 8.95 -31.78
N PRO A 950 31.34 9.51 -31.48
CA PRO A 950 32.30 9.88 -32.52
C PRO A 950 32.67 8.73 -33.49
N GLY A 951 32.47 7.47 -33.08
CA GLY A 951 32.70 6.28 -33.91
C GLY A 951 31.52 5.83 -34.79
N GLY A 952 30.37 6.50 -34.70
CA GLY A 952 29.12 6.15 -35.40
C GLY A 952 27.95 5.86 -34.46
N ALA A 953 26.83 5.41 -35.03
CA ALA A 953 25.64 5.02 -34.26
C ALA A 953 25.93 3.83 -33.34
N VAL A 954 25.69 4.01 -32.05
CA VAL A 954 25.88 3.00 -30.99
C VAL A 954 24.55 2.45 -30.47
N VAL A 955 23.45 3.16 -30.72
CA VAL A 955 22.08 2.65 -30.61
C VAL A 955 21.32 3.07 -31.85
N SER A 956 20.59 2.15 -32.47
CA SER A 956 19.82 2.42 -33.69
C SER A 956 18.67 1.43 -33.81
N ALA A 957 17.48 1.80 -33.32
CA ALA A 957 16.32 0.91 -33.30
C ALA A 957 15.02 1.62 -33.72
N PRO A 958 14.16 0.97 -34.53
CA PRO A 958 12.78 1.39 -34.74
C PRO A 958 12.00 1.49 -33.42
N LEU A 959 11.09 2.47 -33.30
CA LEU A 959 10.33 2.68 -32.06
C LEU A 959 9.38 1.54 -31.72
N ASP A 960 8.83 0.84 -32.73
CA ASP A 960 7.96 -0.32 -32.52
C ASP A 960 8.71 -1.49 -31.88
N GLN A 961 9.98 -1.70 -32.24
CA GLN A 961 10.84 -2.69 -31.61
C GLN A 961 11.10 -2.36 -30.14
N LEU A 962 11.46 -1.11 -29.83
CA LEU A 962 11.70 -0.66 -28.45
C LEU A 962 10.44 -0.78 -27.61
N LYS A 963 9.29 -0.31 -28.13
CA LYS A 963 8.00 -0.35 -27.44
C LYS A 963 7.52 -1.79 -27.24
N ALA A 964 7.74 -2.69 -28.20
CA ALA A 964 7.40 -4.10 -28.06
C ALA A 964 8.21 -4.78 -26.96
N ALA A 965 9.52 -4.52 -26.89
CA ALA A 965 10.37 -5.02 -25.81
C ALA A 965 9.90 -4.50 -24.44
N TRP A 966 9.56 -3.22 -24.35
CA TRP A 966 9.06 -2.58 -23.14
C TRP A 966 7.70 -3.11 -22.66
N LYS A 967 6.76 -3.40 -23.58
CA LYS A 967 5.42 -3.90 -23.21
C LYS A 967 5.36 -5.40 -22.92
N SER A 968 6.23 -6.20 -23.53
CA SER A 968 6.12 -7.67 -23.49
C SER A 968 6.10 -8.31 -22.10
N PRO A 969 6.87 -7.86 -21.09
CA PRO A 969 7.04 -8.63 -19.84
C PRO A 969 5.74 -8.81 -19.02
N LEU A 970 4.85 -7.82 -19.04
CA LEU A 970 3.59 -7.80 -18.26
C LEU A 970 2.35 -7.64 -19.15
N ALA A 971 2.42 -8.04 -20.43
CA ALA A 971 1.28 -8.05 -21.34
C ALA A 971 0.32 -9.23 -21.06
N TRP A 972 -0.31 -9.22 -19.89
CA TRP A 972 -1.17 -10.30 -19.38
C TRP A 972 -2.67 -10.11 -19.68
#